data_AF-A0A2V5IZM5-F1
#
_entry.id   AF-A0A2V5IZM5-F1
#
_cell.length_a   1.000
_cell.length_b   1.000
_cell.length_c   1.000
_cell.angle_alpha   90.00
_cell.angle_beta   90.00
_cell.angle_gamma   90.00
#
_symmetry.space_group_name_H-M   'P 1'
#
loop_
_entity.id
_entity.type
_entity.pdbx_description
1 polymer ?
#
loop_
_entity_poly.entity_id
_entity_poly.type
_entity_poly.pdbx_seq_one_letter_code
_entity_poly.pdbx_strand_id
1 'polypeptide(L)'
;MDADLLELDVGGASKDGSQSQGVYIYRPADKFKSSGERPTKRRKVTRTNVPKTANSRPFVSLLNGDEDAKSIDLRYRTYQQFWSAQEAKIKGILDDVDSEVLANVLSFVRSTSPQTYDGCIPAALVTVGSNVSSLGRLLTRLNGQLTTTGEGGVIALESGDAPNLKTTLKNIIRFGITNTEGNEGYQSFVTDREGPRVLGYDLDLLAEYVKRKDVKKLVLAFRDSEAFDPGILADLLSLLSSWLDRIPLTLIFGISTSVELFEGRLPRSTVALLRGRYFEIHEASNCVDRIYGRIQAEQDGKFWLGRNITSVLFEKSSDSFQTPEAFSRTVKYAYMSHFFANPLSVLLADDAATTIQRDKVCEALRNLPSFRRHCEDTLEEGCAEQVRKLFEDDTFLLEQSTQWLKSGQQKMRDIFQCVGMMQRALKQFNIVKKSSISDLSIRALAGELQTSASYEDILRAIKTLDSDQMKLFARMLPDTLTASSDFAQIQADFGALLQVYQGTGPLKSGYDKQHSIVATTVVQQRVKLSKAKAKLPKENTEFTNIIDRFHALLEACLEETLIRPNDLVLHEIFLLDMRNPLKEVFSPRPRFAVERALSSPFDYLISSPGSSTVKVSARQPAAAILYQLYLESGSLVNVHDLWQAFYAVFESEQGSSCDERTAMALFYRALSDLKALGMMKSSRKKVDHVSKTAWMGL
;
A
#
# COMPACT_ATOMS: atom_id res chain seq x y z
N MET A 1 -13.31 -46.62 28.58
CA MET A 1 -11.98 -46.45 27.97
C MET A 1 -11.49 -47.85 27.65
N ASP A 2 -11.66 -48.27 26.40
CA ASP A 2 -11.17 -49.57 25.95
C ASP A 2 -9.66 -49.50 25.75
N ALA A 3 -8.95 -50.41 26.41
CA ALA A 3 -7.50 -50.45 26.49
C ALA A 3 -6.81 -51.07 25.26
N ASP A 4 -7.55 -51.36 24.18
CA ASP A 4 -7.06 -52.10 23.01
C ASP A 4 -6.77 -51.23 21.77
N LEU A 5 -6.70 -49.90 21.91
CA LEU A 5 -6.38 -48.98 20.79
C LEU A 5 -4.93 -48.46 20.78
N LEU A 6 -4.04 -48.98 21.63
CA LEU A 6 -2.67 -48.46 21.80
C LEU A 6 -1.53 -49.35 21.26
N GLU A 7 -1.79 -50.42 20.50
CA GLU A 7 -0.72 -51.31 19.99
C GLU A 7 -0.63 -51.45 18.45
N LEU A 8 -1.14 -50.49 17.67
CA LEU A 8 -1.00 -50.52 16.21
C LEU A 8 -0.56 -49.17 15.63
N ASP A 9 0.65 -48.69 15.98
CA ASP A 9 1.48 -47.94 14.99
C ASP A 9 2.96 -47.78 15.38
N VAL A 10 3.59 -48.81 15.96
CA VAL A 10 5.05 -48.84 16.12
C VAL A 10 5.61 -49.91 15.19
N GLY A 11 6.15 -49.49 14.04
CA GLY A 11 6.96 -50.37 13.19
C GLY A 11 6.52 -50.47 11.73
N GLY A 12 6.22 -49.34 11.10
CA GLY A 12 5.97 -49.27 9.67
C GLY A 12 6.63 -48.06 9.02
N ALA A 13 7.87 -47.73 9.39
CA ALA A 13 8.64 -46.73 8.64
C ALA A 13 8.69 -47.17 7.18
N SER A 14 7.95 -46.48 6.31
CA SER A 14 8.01 -46.71 4.87
C SER A 14 9.47 -46.60 4.47
N LYS A 15 10.03 -47.67 3.89
CA LYS A 15 11.38 -47.74 3.30
C LYS A 15 11.59 -46.77 2.11
N ASP A 16 10.72 -45.77 1.94
CA ASP A 16 10.98 -44.65 1.06
C ASP A 16 11.65 -43.58 1.91
N GLY A 17 12.94 -43.29 1.63
CA GLY A 17 13.72 -42.19 2.21
C GLY A 17 13.17 -40.79 1.85
N SER A 18 11.85 -40.67 1.75
CA SER A 18 11.11 -39.49 1.34
C SER A 18 10.71 -38.62 2.53
N GLN A 19 11.22 -38.82 3.75
CA GLN A 19 11.03 -37.87 4.87
C GLN A 19 12.34 -37.15 5.26
N SER A 20 13.48 -37.55 4.70
CA SER A 20 14.78 -36.90 4.93
C SER A 20 15.16 -35.86 3.86
N GLN A 21 14.33 -35.69 2.82
CA GLN A 21 14.60 -34.75 1.74
C GLN A 21 14.07 -33.35 2.12
N GLY A 22 14.87 -32.31 1.92
CA GLY A 22 14.45 -30.94 2.22
C GLY A 22 13.48 -30.35 1.18
N VAL A 23 13.31 -30.98 0.01
CA VAL A 23 12.49 -30.45 -1.10
C VAL A 23 11.79 -31.60 -1.82
N TYR A 24 10.49 -31.42 -2.09
CA TYR A 24 9.66 -32.36 -2.87
C TYR A 24 9.02 -31.61 -4.04
N ILE A 25 9.17 -32.15 -5.25
CA ILE A 25 8.57 -31.55 -6.46
C ILE A 25 7.41 -32.43 -6.91
N TYR A 26 6.19 -31.97 -6.62
CA TYR A 26 4.97 -32.61 -7.10
C TYR A 26 4.59 -32.05 -8.46
N ARG A 27 4.83 -32.83 -9.52
CA ARG A 27 4.30 -32.52 -10.84
C ARG A 27 2.90 -33.13 -10.95
N PRO A 28 1.84 -32.34 -11.25
CA PRO A 28 0.53 -32.92 -11.55
C PRO A 28 0.70 -33.88 -12.75
N ALA A 29 0.02 -35.03 -12.71
CA ALA A 29 0.16 -36.03 -13.76
C ALA A 29 -0.21 -35.42 -15.13
N ASP A 30 0.78 -35.26 -16.01
CA ASP A 30 0.56 -34.76 -17.36
C ASP A 30 -0.44 -35.65 -18.09
N LYS A 31 -1.55 -35.06 -18.56
CA LYS A 31 -2.53 -35.73 -19.42
C LYS A 31 -2.00 -36.06 -20.82
N PHE A 32 -0.75 -35.70 -21.13
CA PHE A 32 -0.13 -35.80 -22.46
C PHE A 32 1.22 -36.53 -22.48
N LYS A 33 1.38 -37.63 -21.73
CA LYS A 33 2.37 -38.63 -22.17
C LYS A 33 1.71 -39.59 -23.15
N SER A 34 1.99 -39.35 -24.43
CA SER A 34 1.79 -40.29 -25.53
C SER A 34 2.47 -41.63 -25.21
N SER A 35 1.84 -42.70 -25.70
CA SER A 35 2.28 -44.09 -25.59
C SER A 35 3.77 -44.27 -25.89
N GLY A 36 4.55 -44.83 -24.96
CA GLY A 36 5.92 -45.21 -25.28
C GLY A 36 6.85 -45.67 -24.17
N GLU A 37 6.56 -45.42 -22.88
CA GLU A 37 7.42 -45.90 -21.79
C GLU A 37 6.70 -46.89 -20.87
N ARG A 38 7.30 -48.08 -20.72
CA ARG A 38 6.80 -49.23 -19.97
C ARG A 38 6.40 -48.83 -18.53
N PRO A 39 5.16 -49.12 -18.08
CA PRO A 39 4.78 -48.93 -16.70
C PRO A 39 5.33 -50.06 -15.82
N THR A 40 6.11 -49.72 -14.80
CA THR A 40 6.41 -50.62 -13.68
C THR A 40 5.12 -50.92 -12.91
N LYS A 41 4.75 -52.20 -12.88
CA LYS A 41 3.55 -52.76 -12.23
C LYS A 41 3.26 -52.10 -10.87
N ARG A 42 2.21 -51.27 -10.79
CA ARG A 42 1.52 -50.98 -9.53
C ARG A 42 0.00 -50.99 -9.75
N ARG A 43 -0.66 -51.64 -8.80
CA ARG A 43 -2.04 -52.16 -8.77
C ARG A 43 -3.07 -51.08 -9.13
N LYS A 44 -3.97 -51.42 -10.06
CA LYS A 44 -5.08 -50.58 -10.53
C LYS A 44 -6.15 -50.50 -9.44
N VAL A 45 -6.22 -49.38 -8.71
CA VAL A 45 -7.42 -49.01 -7.94
C VAL A 45 -8.33 -48.24 -8.90
N THR A 46 -9.47 -48.84 -9.23
CA THR A 46 -10.54 -48.24 -10.01
C THR A 46 -11.08 -47.03 -9.25
N ARG A 47 -10.70 -45.81 -9.66
CA ARG A 47 -11.43 -44.59 -9.30
C ARG A 47 -12.55 -44.39 -10.31
N THR A 48 -13.78 -44.31 -9.81
CA THR A 48 -14.97 -43.84 -10.51
C THR A 48 -14.70 -42.45 -11.07
N ASN A 49 -14.89 -42.30 -12.38
CA ASN A 49 -14.80 -41.03 -13.10
C ASN A 49 -15.93 -40.10 -12.64
N VAL A 50 -15.66 -39.20 -11.70
CA VAL A 50 -16.41 -37.94 -11.60
C VAL A 50 -15.72 -36.96 -12.55
N PRO A 51 -16.38 -36.46 -13.61
CA PRO A 51 -15.79 -35.44 -14.45
C PRO A 51 -15.70 -34.14 -13.65
N LYS A 52 -14.53 -33.84 -13.08
CA LYS A 52 -14.21 -32.49 -12.60
C LYS A 52 -13.88 -31.61 -13.81
N THR A 53 -14.90 -31.23 -14.57
CA THR A 53 -14.94 -29.94 -15.26
C THR A 53 -15.25 -28.87 -14.21
N ALA A 54 -14.30 -28.58 -13.33
CA ALA A 54 -14.37 -27.38 -12.52
C ALA A 54 -13.35 -26.42 -13.11
N ASN A 55 -13.82 -25.51 -13.96
CA ASN A 55 -13.16 -24.21 -14.09
C ASN A 55 -12.94 -23.74 -12.65
N SER A 56 -11.68 -23.67 -12.19
CA SER A 56 -11.40 -23.22 -10.84
C SER A 56 -11.79 -21.75 -10.77
N ARG A 57 -13.02 -21.49 -10.36
CA ARG A 57 -13.48 -20.12 -10.13
C ARG A 57 -12.62 -19.54 -9.02
N PRO A 58 -11.97 -18.38 -9.23
CA PRO A 58 -11.11 -17.79 -8.22
C PRO A 58 -11.89 -17.32 -6.99
N PHE A 59 -13.18 -17.00 -7.14
CA PHE A 59 -14.07 -16.64 -6.03
C PHE A 59 -14.89 -17.83 -5.55
N VAL A 60 -15.09 -17.91 -4.23
CA VAL A 60 -15.94 -18.91 -3.57
C VAL A 60 -17.40 -18.49 -3.61
N SER A 61 -18.30 -19.48 -3.58
CA SER A 61 -19.74 -19.25 -3.43
C SER A 61 -20.03 -18.69 -2.03
N LEU A 62 -20.79 -17.60 -1.97
CA LEU A 62 -21.26 -16.96 -0.74
C LEU A 62 -22.67 -17.43 -0.37
N LEU A 63 -23.28 -16.79 0.63
CA LEU A 63 -24.65 -17.08 1.08
C LEU A 63 -24.83 -18.55 1.48
N ASN A 64 -23.86 -19.10 2.23
CA ASN A 64 -23.80 -20.51 2.64
C ASN A 64 -23.80 -21.52 1.49
N GLY A 65 -23.36 -21.12 0.30
CA GLY A 65 -23.32 -21.99 -0.88
C GLY A 65 -24.53 -21.85 -1.79
N ASP A 66 -25.49 -20.99 -1.44
CA ASP A 66 -26.70 -20.75 -2.23
C ASP A 66 -26.47 -19.76 -3.39
N GLU A 67 -25.30 -19.11 -3.46
CA GLU A 67 -24.97 -18.17 -4.54
C GLU A 67 -24.79 -18.89 -5.87
N ASP A 68 -25.54 -18.46 -6.87
CA ASP A 68 -25.51 -19.03 -8.20
C ASP A 68 -24.19 -18.79 -8.94
N ALA A 69 -23.91 -19.70 -9.87
CA ALA A 69 -22.74 -19.69 -10.71
C ALA A 69 -22.53 -18.38 -11.50
N LYS A 70 -23.60 -17.72 -11.93
CA LYS A 70 -23.51 -16.50 -12.75
C LYS A 70 -23.19 -15.30 -11.87
N SER A 71 -23.76 -15.20 -10.66
CA SER A 71 -23.39 -14.14 -9.70
C SER A 71 -21.92 -14.22 -9.28
N ILE A 72 -21.37 -15.42 -9.07
CA ILE A 72 -19.94 -15.58 -8.76
C ILE A 72 -19.06 -15.05 -9.90
N ASP A 73 -19.36 -15.45 -11.14
CA ASP A 73 -18.61 -15.02 -12.32
C ASP A 73 -18.81 -13.50 -12.56
N LEU A 74 -19.98 -12.95 -12.25
CA LEU A 74 -20.27 -11.52 -12.33
C LEU A 74 -19.46 -10.73 -11.30
N ARG A 75 -19.44 -11.13 -10.01
CA ARG A 75 -18.59 -10.49 -8.99
C ARG A 75 -17.14 -10.42 -9.40
N TYR A 76 -16.61 -11.54 -9.91
CA TYR A 76 -15.21 -11.60 -10.32
C TYR A 76 -14.91 -10.69 -11.51
N ARG A 77 -15.81 -10.65 -12.51
CA ARG A 77 -15.68 -9.73 -13.65
C ARG A 77 -15.77 -8.27 -13.22
N THR A 78 -16.72 -7.92 -12.36
CA THR A 78 -16.86 -6.56 -11.82
C THR A 78 -15.60 -6.14 -11.07
N TYR A 79 -15.03 -7.01 -10.23
CA TYR A 79 -13.73 -6.76 -9.59
C TYR A 79 -12.62 -6.50 -10.61
N GLN A 80 -12.48 -7.33 -11.64
CA GLN A 80 -11.45 -7.17 -12.66
C GLN A 80 -11.60 -5.84 -13.41
N GLN A 81 -12.83 -5.46 -13.77
CA GLN A 81 -13.12 -4.19 -14.42
C GLN A 81 -12.73 -3.01 -13.54
N PHE A 82 -13.23 -2.97 -12.30
CA PHE A 82 -12.93 -1.90 -11.34
C PHE A 82 -11.42 -1.78 -11.09
N TRP A 83 -10.75 -2.90 -10.81
CA TRP A 83 -9.32 -2.89 -10.52
C TRP A 83 -8.49 -2.50 -11.74
N SER A 84 -8.81 -2.98 -12.94
CA SER A 84 -8.06 -2.65 -14.16
C SER A 84 -8.08 -1.14 -14.46
N ALA A 85 -9.21 -0.47 -14.22
CA ALA A 85 -9.33 0.98 -14.37
C ALA A 85 -8.46 1.73 -13.35
N GLN A 86 -8.46 1.30 -12.08
CA GLN A 86 -7.61 1.92 -11.06
C GLN A 86 -6.12 1.62 -11.30
N GLU A 87 -5.77 0.41 -11.72
CA GLU A 87 -4.39 0.02 -12.03
C GLU A 87 -3.81 0.86 -13.18
N ALA A 88 -4.60 1.13 -14.23
CA ALA A 88 -4.19 2.00 -15.33
C ALA A 88 -3.89 3.43 -14.86
N LYS A 89 -4.74 3.99 -13.98
CA LYS A 89 -4.50 5.33 -13.40
C LYS A 89 -3.26 5.38 -12.53
N ILE A 90 -3.05 4.37 -11.69
CA ILE A 90 -1.86 4.27 -10.82
C ILE A 90 -0.60 4.22 -11.69
N LYS A 91 -0.59 3.39 -12.74
CA LYS A 91 0.53 3.31 -13.69
C LYS A 91 0.79 4.66 -14.36
N GLY A 92 -0.25 5.34 -14.84
CA GLY A 92 -0.11 6.69 -15.41
C GLY A 92 0.53 7.69 -14.45
N ILE A 93 0.12 7.70 -13.17
CA ILE A 93 0.73 8.58 -12.16
C ILE A 93 2.19 8.24 -11.91
N LEU A 94 2.53 6.95 -11.78
CA LEU A 94 3.91 6.51 -11.58
C LEU A 94 4.80 6.86 -12.78
N ASP A 95 4.24 6.75 -13.99
CA ASP A 95 4.94 7.11 -15.22
C ASP A 95 5.15 8.62 -15.31
N ASP A 96 4.17 9.43 -14.94
CA ASP A 96 4.25 10.89 -14.92
C ASP A 96 5.31 11.39 -13.92
N VAL A 97 5.31 10.83 -12.70
CA VAL A 97 6.27 11.23 -11.63
C VAL A 97 7.71 10.98 -12.05
N ASP A 98 7.97 9.87 -12.73
CA ASP A 98 9.33 9.51 -13.15
C ASP A 98 9.75 10.18 -14.46
N SER A 99 8.82 10.75 -15.24
CA SER A 99 9.10 11.20 -16.61
C SER A 99 10.08 12.37 -16.67
N GLU A 100 10.01 13.31 -15.73
CA GLU A 100 10.95 14.43 -15.65
C GLU A 100 12.38 13.95 -15.33
N VAL A 101 12.51 13.09 -14.32
CA VAL A 101 13.82 12.52 -13.93
C VAL A 101 14.38 11.64 -15.05
N LEU A 102 13.53 10.83 -15.70
CA LEU A 102 13.93 10.02 -16.85
C LEU A 102 14.45 10.88 -17.99
N ALA A 103 13.76 11.97 -18.34
CA ALA A 103 14.20 12.89 -19.38
C ALA A 103 15.56 13.52 -19.04
N ASN A 104 15.73 13.96 -17.78
CA ASN A 104 16.97 14.54 -17.30
C ASN A 104 18.13 13.53 -17.32
N VAL A 105 17.93 12.31 -16.82
CA VAL A 105 18.93 11.23 -16.82
C VAL A 105 19.26 10.79 -18.25
N LEU A 106 18.26 10.66 -19.12
CA LEU A 106 18.48 10.33 -20.54
C LEU A 106 19.28 11.43 -21.26
N SER A 107 18.96 12.70 -21.02
CA SER A 107 19.71 13.83 -21.58
C SER A 107 21.18 13.78 -21.16
N PHE A 108 21.43 13.43 -19.90
CA PHE A 108 22.77 13.25 -19.35
C PHE A 108 23.49 12.07 -20.00
N VAL A 109 22.87 10.89 -20.05
CA VAL A 109 23.47 9.70 -20.71
C VAL A 109 23.79 10.00 -22.18
N ARG A 110 22.95 10.77 -22.88
CA ARG A 110 23.20 11.14 -24.28
C ARG A 110 24.34 12.16 -24.42
N SER A 111 24.49 13.09 -23.49
CA SER A 111 25.55 14.11 -23.53
C SER A 111 26.92 13.60 -23.08
N THR A 112 27.01 12.43 -22.43
CA THR A 112 28.29 11.90 -21.93
C THR A 112 29.21 11.42 -23.06
N SER A 113 30.45 11.89 -23.05
CA SER A 113 31.53 11.30 -23.85
C SER A 113 32.82 11.35 -23.05
N PRO A 114 33.80 10.47 -23.32
CA PRO A 114 35.10 10.51 -22.64
C PRO A 114 35.80 11.87 -22.75
N GLN A 115 35.57 12.59 -23.86
CA GLN A 115 36.12 13.93 -24.12
C GLN A 115 35.39 15.03 -23.33
N THR A 116 34.09 14.87 -23.09
CA THR A 116 33.27 15.85 -22.36
C THR A 116 33.61 15.88 -20.86
N TYR A 117 34.23 14.81 -20.32
CA TYR A 117 34.44 14.62 -18.88
C TYR A 117 35.93 14.51 -18.48
N ASP A 118 36.85 15.00 -19.31
CA ASP A 118 38.30 15.07 -19.04
C ASP A 118 38.93 13.71 -18.69
N GLY A 119 38.42 12.61 -19.25
CA GLY A 119 38.90 11.24 -18.95
C GLY A 119 38.39 10.66 -17.62
N CYS A 120 37.53 11.36 -16.88
CA CYS A 120 36.83 10.80 -15.72
C CYS A 120 35.60 9.99 -16.14
N ILE A 121 35.18 9.04 -15.31
CA ILE A 121 33.97 8.25 -15.52
C ILE A 121 32.75 9.15 -15.24
N PRO A 122 31.84 9.36 -16.22
CA PRO A 122 30.61 10.09 -15.96
C PRO A 122 29.68 9.26 -15.08
N ALA A 123 29.22 9.85 -13.98
CA ALA A 123 28.37 9.18 -13.00
C ALA A 123 27.10 9.99 -12.70
N ALA A 124 25.93 9.36 -12.75
CA ALA A 124 24.70 9.90 -12.20
C ALA A 124 24.53 9.42 -10.76
N LEU A 125 24.43 10.36 -9.82
CA LEU A 125 24.15 10.09 -8.42
C LEU A 125 22.66 10.29 -8.20
N VAL A 126 21.90 9.19 -8.17
CA VAL A 126 20.44 9.21 -8.10
C VAL A 126 20.02 8.92 -6.66
N THR A 127 19.49 9.93 -5.97
CA THR A 127 18.91 9.73 -4.65
C THR A 127 17.49 9.21 -4.78
N VAL A 128 17.30 8.00 -4.25
CA VAL A 128 16.07 7.21 -4.32
C VAL A 128 15.23 7.37 -3.05
N GLY A 129 15.87 7.80 -1.95
CA GLY A 129 15.24 7.93 -0.64
C GLY A 129 14.64 6.61 -0.17
N SER A 130 13.43 6.67 0.39
CA SER A 130 12.67 5.50 0.84
C SER A 130 12.09 4.64 -0.29
N ASN A 131 12.12 5.10 -1.54
CA ASN A 131 11.39 4.47 -2.64
C ASN A 131 12.28 3.56 -3.50
N VAL A 132 12.87 2.51 -2.89
CA VAL A 132 13.87 1.63 -3.53
C VAL A 132 13.42 1.04 -4.88
N SER A 133 12.11 0.84 -5.09
CA SER A 133 11.53 0.35 -6.34
C SER A 133 11.57 1.34 -7.51
N SER A 134 11.62 2.65 -7.24
CA SER A 134 11.58 3.69 -8.28
C SER A 134 12.77 3.65 -9.22
N LEU A 135 13.99 3.40 -8.70
CA LEU A 135 15.18 3.26 -9.52
C LEU A 135 15.06 2.05 -10.47
N GLY A 136 14.50 0.94 -10.01
CA GLY A 136 14.26 -0.23 -10.87
C GLY A 136 13.36 0.11 -12.07
N ARG A 137 12.29 0.88 -11.85
CA ARG A 137 11.38 1.35 -12.92
C ARG A 137 12.08 2.32 -13.86
N LEU A 138 12.80 3.30 -13.31
CA LEU A 138 13.60 4.27 -14.08
C LEU A 138 14.58 3.55 -15.01
N LEU A 139 15.36 2.61 -14.48
CA LEU A 139 16.34 1.84 -15.25
C LEU A 139 15.68 0.98 -16.34
N THR A 140 14.52 0.38 -16.06
CA THR A 140 13.79 -0.41 -17.05
C THR A 140 13.31 0.46 -18.21
N ARG A 141 12.76 1.65 -17.92
CA ARG A 141 12.34 2.63 -18.94
C ARG A 141 13.53 3.19 -19.72
N LEU A 142 14.63 3.51 -19.03
CA LEU A 142 15.87 3.96 -19.66
C LEU A 142 16.42 2.90 -20.62
N ASN A 143 16.45 1.63 -20.19
CA ASN A 143 16.87 0.52 -21.05
C ASN A 143 15.98 0.40 -22.29
N GLY A 144 14.65 0.44 -22.11
CA GLY A 144 13.70 0.38 -23.23
C GLY A 144 13.90 1.49 -24.26
N GLN A 145 14.20 2.72 -23.82
CA GLN A 145 14.44 3.82 -24.76
C GLN A 145 15.78 3.71 -25.48
N LEU A 146 16.86 3.31 -24.78
CA LEU A 146 18.19 3.14 -25.41
C LEU A 146 18.22 1.97 -26.39
N THR A 147 17.51 0.87 -26.09
CA THR A 147 17.43 -0.29 -26.99
C THR A 147 16.54 0.00 -28.20
N THR A 148 15.40 0.66 -28.02
CA THR A 148 14.49 1.01 -29.14
C THR A 148 15.14 1.99 -30.12
N THR A 149 15.99 2.90 -29.64
CA THR A 149 16.73 3.85 -30.48
C THR A 149 18.01 3.25 -31.08
N GLY A 150 18.41 2.04 -30.68
CA GLY A 150 19.68 1.44 -31.08
C GLY A 150 20.91 2.16 -30.55
N GLU A 151 20.76 3.03 -29.54
CA GLU A 151 21.86 3.81 -28.96
C GLU A 151 22.69 2.97 -27.97
N GLY A 152 22.08 1.95 -27.35
CA GLY A 152 22.77 1.01 -26.48
C GLY A 152 21.86 0.36 -25.44
N GLY A 153 22.34 0.20 -24.21
CA GLY A 153 21.62 -0.55 -23.17
C GLY A 153 22.07 -0.25 -21.74
N VAL A 154 21.27 -0.72 -20.78
CA VAL A 154 21.50 -0.56 -19.34
C VAL A 154 21.80 -1.93 -18.72
N ILE A 155 22.87 -1.99 -17.94
CA ILE A 155 23.27 -3.12 -17.10
C ILE A 155 22.95 -2.74 -15.66
N ALA A 156 22.00 -3.43 -15.03
CA ALA A 156 21.70 -3.24 -13.62
C ALA A 156 22.40 -4.31 -12.78
N LEU A 157 23.10 -3.89 -11.72
CA LEU A 157 23.74 -4.74 -10.74
C LEU A 157 23.14 -4.53 -9.35
N GLU A 158 22.99 -5.63 -8.62
CA GLU A 158 22.68 -5.64 -7.19
C GLU A 158 23.90 -6.11 -6.38
N SER A 159 23.97 -5.78 -5.09
CA SER A 159 25.10 -6.17 -4.23
C SER A 159 25.33 -7.69 -4.20
N GLY A 160 24.25 -8.47 -4.29
CA GLY A 160 24.30 -9.94 -4.39
C GLY A 160 24.97 -10.46 -5.67
N ASP A 161 25.02 -9.66 -6.74
CA ASP A 161 25.69 -10.01 -8.00
C ASP A 161 27.20 -9.74 -7.97
N ALA A 162 27.70 -9.08 -6.92
CA ALA A 162 29.08 -8.63 -6.81
C ALA A 162 29.83 -9.14 -5.56
N PRO A 163 29.86 -10.46 -5.28
CA PRO A 163 30.56 -11.00 -4.11
C PRO A 163 32.09 -10.91 -4.21
N ASN A 164 32.63 -10.80 -5.43
CA ASN A 164 34.04 -10.58 -5.72
C ASN A 164 34.19 -10.01 -7.13
N LEU A 165 35.32 -9.34 -7.41
CA LEU A 165 35.57 -8.65 -8.69
C LEU A 165 35.39 -9.56 -9.92
N LYS A 166 35.87 -10.81 -9.86
CA LYS A 166 35.75 -11.77 -10.97
C LYS A 166 34.29 -12.09 -11.31
N THR A 167 33.46 -12.33 -10.30
CA THR A 167 32.02 -12.56 -10.49
C THR A 167 31.33 -11.31 -10.99
N THR A 168 31.68 -10.14 -10.47
CA THR A 168 31.12 -8.85 -10.90
C THR A 168 31.37 -8.61 -12.38
N LEU A 169 32.61 -8.79 -12.87
CA LEU A 169 32.94 -8.61 -14.28
C LEU A 169 32.21 -9.61 -15.18
N LYS A 170 32.14 -10.88 -14.77
CA LYS A 170 31.37 -11.90 -15.47
C LYS A 170 29.89 -11.52 -15.59
N ASN A 171 29.30 -10.99 -14.51
CA ASN A 171 27.91 -10.56 -14.50
C ASN A 171 27.68 -9.30 -15.35
N ILE A 172 28.61 -8.33 -15.34
CA ILE A 172 28.56 -7.16 -16.23
C ILE A 172 28.52 -7.60 -17.70
N ILE A 173 29.44 -8.48 -18.10
CA ILE A 173 29.51 -8.97 -19.49
C ILE A 173 28.24 -9.75 -19.84
N ARG A 174 27.82 -10.67 -18.96
CA ARG A 174 26.62 -11.48 -19.16
C ARG A 174 25.39 -10.61 -19.32
N PHE A 175 25.14 -9.70 -18.39
CA PHE A 175 23.96 -8.83 -18.41
C PHE A 175 23.99 -7.85 -19.58
N GLY A 176 25.17 -7.33 -19.94
CA GLY A 176 25.34 -6.46 -21.11
C GLY A 176 24.91 -7.12 -22.42
N ILE A 177 25.27 -8.38 -22.62
CA ILE A 177 24.93 -9.13 -23.84
C ILE A 177 23.51 -9.73 -23.77
N THR A 178 23.10 -10.21 -22.59
CA THR A 178 21.77 -10.84 -22.42
C THR A 178 20.65 -9.82 -22.53
N ASN A 179 20.85 -8.56 -22.10
CA ASN A 179 19.83 -7.52 -22.15
C ASN A 179 19.47 -7.09 -23.57
N THR A 180 20.33 -7.36 -24.55
CA THR A 180 20.16 -7.00 -25.96
C THR A 180 19.86 -8.21 -26.85
N GLU A 181 20.47 -9.37 -26.60
CA GLU A 181 20.36 -10.57 -27.47
C GLU A 181 19.77 -11.81 -26.77
N GLY A 182 19.42 -11.71 -25.49
CA GLY A 182 18.93 -12.84 -24.71
C GLY A 182 20.01 -13.86 -24.37
N ASN A 183 19.61 -14.92 -23.66
CA ASN A 183 20.55 -15.89 -23.11
C ASN A 183 21.19 -16.78 -24.19
N GLU A 184 20.49 -17.01 -25.32
CA GLU A 184 21.03 -17.72 -26.49
C GLU A 184 22.06 -16.88 -27.23
N GLY A 185 21.84 -15.55 -27.33
CA GLY A 185 22.81 -14.59 -27.86
C GLY A 185 24.12 -14.56 -27.07
N TYR A 186 24.04 -14.60 -25.72
CA TYR A 186 25.25 -14.70 -24.90
C TYR A 186 26.04 -15.99 -25.14
N GLN A 187 25.37 -17.14 -25.23
CA GLN A 187 26.05 -18.41 -25.47
C GLN A 187 26.72 -18.44 -26.84
N SER A 188 25.99 -18.07 -27.89
CA SER A 188 26.54 -17.97 -29.26
C SER A 188 27.70 -16.98 -29.35
N PHE A 189 27.61 -15.81 -28.70
CA PHE A 189 28.70 -14.83 -28.68
C PHE A 189 29.98 -15.34 -28.01
N VAL A 190 29.85 -16.23 -27.01
CA VAL A 190 30.99 -16.84 -26.32
C VAL A 190 31.54 -18.04 -27.11
N THR A 191 30.71 -18.78 -27.85
CA THR A 191 31.12 -19.98 -28.60
C THR A 191 31.60 -19.71 -30.02
N ASP A 192 31.00 -18.75 -30.73
CA ASP A 192 31.18 -18.54 -32.18
C ASP A 192 32.29 -17.52 -32.49
N ARG A 193 33.30 -17.43 -31.63
CA ARG A 193 34.43 -16.50 -31.79
C ARG A 193 35.56 -17.14 -32.60
N GLU A 194 35.96 -16.46 -33.68
CA GLU A 194 37.23 -16.70 -34.35
C GLU A 194 38.36 -16.05 -33.52
N GLY A 195 39.13 -16.87 -32.78
CA GLY A 195 40.28 -16.40 -32.00
C GLY A 195 40.57 -17.19 -30.72
N PRO A 196 41.57 -16.77 -29.91
CA PRO A 196 41.86 -17.37 -28.61
C PRO A 196 40.66 -17.26 -27.66
N ARG A 197 40.37 -18.32 -26.91
CA ARG A 197 39.29 -18.29 -25.89
C ARG A 197 39.66 -17.35 -24.76
N VAL A 198 39.02 -16.18 -24.76
CA VAL A 198 39.10 -15.20 -23.67
C VAL A 198 38.33 -15.72 -22.45
N LEU A 199 38.79 -15.39 -21.25
CA LEU A 199 38.12 -15.77 -20.01
C LEU A 199 36.79 -15.02 -19.90
N GLY A 200 35.73 -15.70 -19.42
CA GLY A 200 34.37 -15.15 -19.35
C GLY A 200 34.16 -13.97 -18.38
N TYR A 201 35.24 -13.40 -17.84
CA TYR A 201 35.24 -12.23 -16.95
C TYR A 201 36.16 -11.11 -17.48
N ASP A 202 36.69 -11.27 -18.68
CA ASP A 202 37.55 -10.27 -19.32
C ASP A 202 36.71 -9.22 -20.05
N LEU A 203 37.00 -7.94 -19.81
CA LEU A 203 36.27 -6.83 -20.44
C LEU A 203 36.52 -6.72 -21.95
N ASP A 204 37.54 -7.39 -22.48
CA ASP A 204 37.73 -7.54 -23.94
C ASP A 204 36.49 -8.14 -24.62
N LEU A 205 35.77 -9.03 -23.93
CA LEU A 205 34.51 -9.59 -24.44
C LEU A 205 33.45 -8.50 -24.65
N LEU A 206 33.34 -7.59 -23.68
CA LEU A 206 32.39 -6.49 -23.72
C LEU A 206 32.81 -5.42 -24.73
N ALA A 207 34.09 -5.09 -24.81
CA ALA A 207 34.63 -4.15 -25.79
C ALA A 207 34.39 -4.61 -27.23
N GLU A 208 34.62 -5.89 -27.51
CA GLU A 208 34.35 -6.47 -28.82
C GLU A 208 32.85 -6.51 -29.14
N TYR A 209 32.00 -6.80 -28.13
CA TYR A 209 30.56 -6.72 -28.30
C TYR A 209 30.10 -5.30 -28.67
N VAL A 210 30.59 -4.30 -27.93
CA VAL A 210 30.33 -2.87 -28.20
C VAL A 210 30.75 -2.48 -29.60
N LYS A 211 31.93 -2.95 -30.06
CA LYS A 211 32.44 -2.66 -31.41
C LYS A 211 31.62 -3.35 -32.51
N ARG A 212 31.24 -4.62 -32.33
CA ARG A 212 30.45 -5.38 -33.31
C ARG A 212 29.03 -4.83 -33.48
N LYS A 213 28.45 -4.27 -32.42
CA LYS A 213 27.08 -3.78 -32.38
C LYS A 213 26.94 -2.26 -32.46
N ASP A 214 28.05 -1.54 -32.64
CA ASP A 214 28.10 -0.07 -32.65
C ASP A 214 27.36 0.54 -31.44
N VAL A 215 27.56 -0.03 -30.24
CA VAL A 215 26.91 0.44 -29.01
C VAL A 215 27.51 1.78 -28.64
N LYS A 216 26.70 2.83 -28.68
CA LYS A 216 27.15 4.21 -28.41
C LYS A 216 27.12 4.54 -26.93
N LYS A 217 26.21 3.93 -26.16
CA LYS A 217 25.96 4.24 -24.76
C LYS A 217 25.74 2.96 -23.94
N LEU A 218 26.69 2.63 -23.07
CA LEU A 218 26.54 1.52 -22.15
C LEU A 218 26.41 2.05 -20.72
N VAL A 219 25.23 1.92 -20.13
CA VAL A 219 24.95 2.41 -18.78
C VAL A 219 25.13 1.28 -17.78
N LEU A 220 26.00 1.44 -16.78
CA LEU A 220 26.15 0.50 -15.67
C LEU A 220 25.52 1.11 -14.41
N ALA A 221 24.44 0.51 -13.94
CA ALA A 221 23.65 0.99 -12.82
C ALA A 221 23.79 0.09 -11.59
N PHE A 222 24.19 0.67 -10.47
CA PHE A 222 24.24 0.03 -9.15
C PHE A 222 22.96 0.36 -8.39
N ARG A 223 22.07 -0.62 -8.18
CA ARG A 223 20.75 -0.36 -7.57
C ARG A 223 20.85 0.01 -6.09
N ASP A 224 21.67 -0.73 -5.36
CA ASP A 224 21.88 -0.63 -3.92
C ASP A 224 23.34 -0.31 -3.62
N SER A 225 23.85 0.80 -4.15
CA SER A 225 25.28 1.17 -4.10
C SER A 225 25.89 1.13 -2.69
N GLU A 226 25.08 1.42 -1.67
CA GLU A 226 25.49 1.38 -0.25
C GLU A 226 25.66 -0.04 0.32
N ALA A 227 25.08 -1.07 -0.30
CA ALA A 227 25.21 -2.46 0.14
C ALA A 227 26.44 -3.16 -0.47
N PHE A 228 27.13 -2.53 -1.44
CA PHE A 228 28.36 -3.07 -2.02
C PHE A 228 29.52 -2.95 -1.03
N ASP A 229 30.43 -3.93 -1.10
CA ASP A 229 31.72 -3.83 -0.43
C ASP A 229 32.52 -2.66 -1.04
N PRO A 230 32.99 -1.69 -0.22
CA PRO A 230 33.72 -0.52 -0.73
C PRO A 230 35.02 -0.87 -1.45
N GLY A 231 35.70 -1.96 -1.05
CA GLY A 231 36.93 -2.43 -1.68
C GLY A 231 36.67 -2.95 -3.09
N ILE A 232 35.67 -3.82 -3.25
CA ILE A 232 35.24 -4.32 -4.57
C ILE A 232 34.82 -3.17 -5.48
N LEU A 233 34.05 -2.21 -4.95
CA LEU A 233 33.61 -1.06 -5.73
C LEU A 233 34.78 -0.18 -6.16
N ALA A 234 35.75 0.08 -5.27
CA ALA A 234 36.95 0.85 -5.60
C ALA A 234 37.80 0.19 -6.69
N ASP A 235 38.03 -1.13 -6.58
CA ASP A 235 38.78 -1.90 -7.58
C ASP A 235 38.07 -1.92 -8.93
N LEU A 236 36.74 -2.10 -8.93
CA LEU A 236 35.93 -2.06 -10.14
C LEU A 236 35.99 -0.70 -10.82
N LEU A 237 35.85 0.40 -10.08
CA LEU A 237 35.90 1.75 -10.65
C LEU A 237 37.29 2.09 -11.22
N SER A 238 38.35 1.67 -10.52
CA SER A 238 39.72 1.79 -11.04
C SER A 238 39.89 1.03 -12.35
N LEU A 239 39.39 -0.22 -12.41
CA LEU A 239 39.38 -1.01 -13.63
C LEU A 239 38.59 -0.31 -14.73
N LEU A 240 37.33 0.04 -14.52
CA LEU A 240 36.46 0.66 -15.54
C LEU A 240 37.04 1.98 -16.08
N SER A 241 37.74 2.76 -15.24
CA SER A 241 38.44 3.98 -15.66
C SER A 241 39.46 3.70 -16.77
N SER A 242 40.22 2.61 -16.67
CA SER A 242 41.21 2.20 -17.68
C SER A 242 40.61 1.69 -19.00
N TRP A 243 39.29 1.54 -19.09
CA TRP A 243 38.57 1.06 -20.28
C TRP A 243 37.66 2.12 -20.92
N LEU A 244 37.67 3.36 -20.43
CA LEU A 244 36.84 4.45 -20.97
C LEU A 244 37.16 4.80 -22.43
N ASP A 245 38.35 4.46 -22.90
CA ASP A 245 38.80 4.64 -24.29
C ASP A 245 38.15 3.63 -25.26
N ARG A 246 37.78 2.45 -24.76
CA ARG A 246 37.28 1.31 -25.54
C ARG A 246 35.79 1.07 -25.35
N ILE A 247 35.24 1.41 -24.18
CA ILE A 247 33.85 1.13 -23.80
C ILE A 247 33.19 2.45 -23.37
N PRO A 248 32.10 2.89 -24.02
CA PRO A 248 31.43 4.15 -23.71
C PRO A 248 30.53 4.00 -22.48
N LEU A 249 31.17 3.90 -21.31
CA LEU A 249 30.53 3.65 -20.02
C LEU A 249 29.97 4.93 -19.39
N THR A 250 28.76 4.83 -18.84
CA THR A 250 28.20 5.83 -17.91
C THR A 250 27.68 5.10 -16.68
N LEU A 251 28.02 5.58 -15.49
CA LEU A 251 27.61 4.95 -14.24
C LEU A 251 26.34 5.60 -13.70
N ILE A 252 25.47 4.80 -13.08
CA ILE A 252 24.34 5.29 -12.28
C ILE A 252 24.45 4.65 -10.90
N PHE A 253 24.48 5.47 -9.85
CA PHE A 253 24.47 5.02 -8.46
C PHE A 253 23.11 5.30 -7.84
N GLY A 254 22.42 4.24 -7.41
CA GLY A 254 21.24 4.32 -6.56
C GLY A 254 21.64 4.52 -5.11
N ILE A 255 21.35 5.70 -4.56
CA ILE A 255 21.71 6.09 -3.20
C ILE A 255 20.42 6.24 -2.39
N SER A 256 20.31 5.48 -1.31
CA SER A 256 19.12 5.49 -0.44
C SER A 256 19.22 6.55 0.65
N THR A 257 20.44 6.87 1.11
CA THR A 257 20.69 7.87 2.15
C THR A 257 21.09 9.22 1.55
N SER A 258 22.30 9.70 1.82
CA SER A 258 22.85 10.94 1.31
C SER A 258 24.09 10.68 0.47
N VAL A 259 24.35 11.58 -0.48
CA VAL A 259 25.51 11.47 -1.36
C VAL A 259 26.81 11.57 -0.58
N GLU A 260 26.84 12.37 0.48
CA GLU A 260 28.01 12.58 1.34
C GLU A 260 28.38 11.30 2.10
N LEU A 261 27.38 10.54 2.58
CA LEU A 261 27.62 9.26 3.25
C LEU A 261 28.14 8.20 2.27
N PHE A 262 27.67 8.23 1.03
CA PHE A 262 28.18 7.35 -0.02
C PHE A 262 29.62 7.73 -0.41
N GLU A 263 29.90 9.02 -0.64
CA GLU A 263 31.23 9.52 -0.93
C GLU A 263 32.23 9.18 0.18
N GLY A 264 31.83 9.34 1.44
CA GLY A 264 32.67 9.03 2.61
C GLY A 264 33.07 7.56 2.75
N ARG A 265 32.40 6.63 2.06
CA ARG A 265 32.75 5.20 2.03
C ARG A 265 33.83 4.87 1.00
N LEU A 266 34.03 5.73 0.00
CA LEU A 266 34.98 5.50 -1.08
C LEU A 266 36.32 6.18 -0.77
N PRO A 267 37.46 5.57 -1.13
CA PRO A 267 38.75 6.24 -1.07
C PRO A 267 38.76 7.50 -1.97
N ARG A 268 39.43 8.57 -1.53
CA ARG A 268 39.54 9.82 -2.31
C ARG A 268 40.14 9.61 -3.71
N SER A 269 41.04 8.65 -3.86
CA SER A 269 41.60 8.26 -5.15
C SER A 269 40.55 7.72 -6.12
N THR A 270 39.55 7.01 -5.62
CA THR A 270 38.43 6.46 -6.40
C THR A 270 37.42 7.55 -6.73
N VAL A 271 37.09 8.42 -5.78
CA VAL A 271 36.19 9.56 -6.00
C VAL A 271 36.74 10.48 -7.09
N ALA A 272 38.06 10.71 -7.13
CA ALA A 272 38.71 11.51 -8.17
C ALA A 272 38.56 10.94 -9.59
N LEU A 273 38.22 9.65 -9.75
CA LEU A 273 37.94 9.03 -11.04
C LEU A 273 36.51 9.30 -11.53
N LEU A 274 35.62 9.73 -10.64
CA LEU A 274 34.21 9.94 -10.93
C LEU A 274 33.92 11.42 -11.15
N ARG A 275 33.08 11.71 -12.15
CA ARG A 275 32.49 13.03 -12.34
C ARG A 275 30.98 12.92 -12.23
N GLY A 276 30.51 13.14 -11.00
CA GLY A 276 29.11 12.97 -10.60
C GLY A 276 28.21 14.13 -11.04
N ARG A 277 26.98 13.81 -11.48
CA ARG A 277 25.86 14.74 -11.55
C ARG A 277 24.74 14.24 -10.65
N TYR A 278 24.17 15.13 -9.86
CA TYR A 278 23.11 14.83 -8.91
C TYR A 278 21.73 14.79 -9.59
N PHE A 279 20.94 13.78 -9.24
CA PHE A 279 19.53 13.63 -9.63
C PHE A 279 18.73 13.18 -8.41
N GLU A 280 17.57 13.78 -8.21
CA GLU A 280 16.67 13.44 -7.12
C GLU A 280 15.39 12.83 -7.69
N ILE A 281 15.00 11.66 -7.18
CA ILE A 281 13.67 11.09 -7.43
C ILE A 281 12.74 11.66 -6.36
N HIS A 282 11.63 12.28 -6.80
CA HIS A 282 10.65 12.87 -5.90
C HIS A 282 10.17 11.90 -4.80
N GLU A 283 9.90 12.46 -3.61
CA GLU A 283 9.46 11.70 -2.44
C GLU A 283 8.19 10.86 -2.70
N ALA A 284 8.18 9.63 -2.15
CA ALA A 284 7.05 8.71 -2.22
C ALA A 284 5.76 9.28 -1.60
N SER A 285 5.87 10.16 -0.60
CA SER A 285 4.76 10.81 0.09
C SER A 285 3.82 11.55 -0.87
N ASN A 286 4.39 12.40 -1.74
CA ASN A 286 3.64 13.14 -2.75
C ASN A 286 3.02 12.19 -3.79
N CYS A 287 3.71 11.10 -4.13
CA CYS A 287 3.15 10.09 -5.04
C CYS A 287 1.94 9.37 -4.44
N VAL A 288 2.01 8.98 -3.16
CA VAL A 288 0.90 8.32 -2.45
C VAL A 288 -0.31 9.24 -2.36
N ASP A 289 -0.11 10.51 -2.01
CA ASP A 289 -1.17 11.53 -1.98
C ASP A 289 -1.86 11.68 -3.35
N ARG A 290 -1.07 11.73 -4.44
CA ARG A 290 -1.60 11.82 -5.81
C ARG A 290 -2.36 10.57 -6.21
N ILE A 291 -1.84 9.38 -5.88
CA ILE A 291 -2.51 8.10 -6.15
C ILE A 291 -3.85 8.04 -5.41
N TYR A 292 -3.85 8.29 -4.11
CA TYR A 292 -5.06 8.23 -3.29
C TYR A 292 -6.11 9.25 -3.75
N GLY A 293 -5.70 10.51 -3.95
CA GLY A 293 -6.59 11.57 -4.42
C GLY A 293 -7.21 11.25 -5.77
N ARG A 294 -6.46 10.66 -6.70
CA ARG A 294 -6.97 10.29 -8.03
C ARG A 294 -7.95 9.11 -7.99
N ILE A 295 -7.75 8.17 -7.06
CA ILE A 295 -8.64 7.01 -6.91
C ILE A 295 -9.98 7.42 -6.27
N GLN A 296 -9.94 8.23 -5.21
CA GLN A 296 -11.15 8.57 -4.44
C GLN A 296 -11.98 9.72 -5.06
N ALA A 297 -11.33 10.65 -5.77
CA ALA A 297 -12.00 11.79 -6.42
C ALA A 297 -12.34 11.52 -7.90
N GLU A 298 -12.73 10.28 -8.22
CA GLU A 298 -13.15 9.90 -9.57
C GLU A 298 -14.53 10.48 -9.93
N GLN A 299 -14.65 11.07 -11.13
CA GLN A 299 -15.90 11.65 -11.62
C GLN A 299 -17.02 10.62 -11.82
N ASP A 300 -16.69 9.41 -12.24
CA ASP A 300 -17.61 8.26 -12.31
C ASP A 300 -17.32 7.24 -11.19
N GLY A 301 -16.93 7.74 -10.02
CA GLY A 301 -16.65 6.89 -8.86
C GLY A 301 -17.89 6.09 -8.47
N LYS A 302 -17.72 4.76 -8.35
CA LYS A 302 -18.77 3.81 -7.90
C LYS A 302 -18.42 3.13 -6.58
N PHE A 303 -17.16 3.21 -6.13
CA PHE A 303 -16.63 2.51 -4.96
C PHE A 303 -15.52 3.32 -4.26
N TRP A 304 -15.53 3.35 -2.93
CA TRP A 304 -14.60 4.13 -2.10
C TRP A 304 -14.01 3.32 -0.94
N LEU A 305 -12.82 3.74 -0.51
CA LEU A 305 -12.19 3.26 0.71
C LEU A 305 -12.60 4.12 1.91
N GLY A 306 -12.99 3.47 3.00
CA GLY A 306 -13.44 4.08 4.24
C GLY A 306 -12.32 4.63 5.12
N ARG A 307 -12.73 5.21 6.25
CA ARG A 307 -11.88 5.93 7.20
C ARG A 307 -10.72 5.06 7.70
N ASN A 308 -11.00 3.85 8.19
CA ASN A 308 -9.99 3.03 8.86
C ASN A 308 -8.98 2.46 7.88
N ILE A 309 -9.41 2.08 6.67
CA ILE A 309 -8.50 1.66 5.59
C ILE A 309 -7.59 2.82 5.20
N THR A 310 -8.18 3.99 4.96
CA THR A 310 -7.43 5.21 4.61
C THR A 310 -6.39 5.54 5.68
N SER A 311 -6.78 5.50 6.96
CA SER A 311 -5.87 5.77 8.08
C SER A 311 -4.66 4.83 8.07
N VAL A 312 -4.89 3.52 7.96
CA VAL A 312 -3.80 2.54 7.96
C VAL A 312 -2.92 2.64 6.72
N LEU A 313 -3.51 2.93 5.55
CA LEU A 313 -2.76 3.15 4.32
C LEU A 313 -1.78 4.33 4.47
N PHE A 314 -2.24 5.44 5.05
CA PHE A 314 -1.40 6.62 5.23
C PHE A 314 -0.40 6.48 6.38
N GLU A 315 -0.80 5.91 7.52
CA GLU A 315 0.10 5.59 8.64
C GLU A 315 1.26 4.69 8.17
N LYS A 316 1.00 3.68 7.34
CA LYS A 316 2.07 2.85 6.77
C LYS A 316 2.94 3.59 5.78
N SER A 317 2.37 4.49 4.98
CA SER A 317 3.14 5.29 4.05
C SER A 317 4.08 6.28 4.75
N SER A 318 3.64 6.89 5.86
CA SER A 318 4.44 7.84 6.64
C SER A 318 5.44 7.14 7.55
N ASP A 319 5.01 6.12 8.29
CA ASP A 319 5.77 5.58 9.42
C ASP A 319 6.63 4.38 9.02
N SER A 320 6.23 3.65 7.98
CA SER A 320 6.90 2.41 7.53
C SER A 320 7.62 2.56 6.18
N PHE A 321 7.78 3.78 5.67
CA PHE A 321 8.44 4.06 4.38
C PHE A 321 7.89 3.19 3.23
N GLN A 322 6.58 2.97 3.21
CA GLN A 322 5.95 2.08 2.23
C GLN A 322 6.08 2.65 0.80
N THR A 323 6.54 1.83 -0.15
CA THR A 323 6.64 2.26 -1.56
C THR A 323 5.25 2.45 -2.19
N PRO A 324 5.11 3.31 -3.22
CA PRO A 324 3.86 3.48 -3.95
C PRO A 324 3.28 2.18 -4.53
N GLU A 325 4.12 1.22 -4.91
CA GLU A 325 3.67 -0.10 -5.39
C GLU A 325 3.13 -0.95 -4.24
N ALA A 326 3.76 -0.91 -3.08
CA ALA A 326 3.25 -1.59 -1.89
C ALA A 326 1.90 -0.99 -1.45
N PHE A 327 1.77 0.34 -1.54
CA PHE A 327 0.49 1.04 -1.35
C PHE A 327 -0.56 0.53 -2.34
N SER A 328 -0.23 0.49 -3.65
CA SER A 328 -1.10 -0.04 -4.70
C SER A 328 -1.53 -1.48 -4.44
N ARG A 329 -0.63 -2.36 -3.99
CA ARG A 329 -0.96 -3.75 -3.62
C ARG A 329 -1.93 -3.81 -2.44
N THR A 330 -1.80 -2.89 -1.50
CA THR A 330 -2.68 -2.82 -0.34
C THR A 330 -4.08 -2.35 -0.75
N VAL A 331 -4.17 -1.34 -1.61
CA VAL A 331 -5.45 -0.92 -2.23
C VAL A 331 -6.06 -2.06 -3.06
N LYS A 332 -5.26 -2.78 -3.85
CA LYS A 332 -5.72 -3.95 -4.61
C LYS A 332 -6.36 -5.01 -3.71
N TYR A 333 -5.70 -5.29 -2.58
CA TYR A 333 -6.19 -6.26 -1.61
C TYR A 333 -7.51 -5.80 -0.97
N ALA A 334 -7.68 -4.49 -0.72
CA ALA A 334 -8.94 -3.92 -0.24
C ALA A 334 -10.08 -4.14 -1.25
N TYR A 335 -9.85 -3.80 -2.52
CA TYR A 335 -10.82 -4.06 -3.61
C TYR A 335 -11.16 -5.55 -3.69
N MET A 336 -10.14 -6.41 -3.75
CA MET A 336 -10.32 -7.85 -3.83
C MET A 336 -11.18 -8.36 -2.66
N SER A 337 -10.89 -7.91 -1.44
CA SER A 337 -11.59 -8.34 -0.22
C SER A 337 -13.06 -7.95 -0.24
N HIS A 338 -13.40 -6.76 -0.73
CA HIS A 338 -14.80 -6.33 -0.90
C HIS A 338 -15.57 -7.26 -1.83
N PHE A 339 -15.08 -7.46 -3.06
CA PHE A 339 -15.78 -8.29 -4.05
C PHE A 339 -15.73 -9.79 -3.71
N PHE A 340 -14.71 -10.24 -2.97
CA PHE A 340 -14.58 -11.63 -2.53
C PHE A 340 -15.59 -12.00 -1.44
N ALA A 341 -15.80 -11.12 -0.45
CA ALA A 341 -16.59 -11.42 0.75
C ALA A 341 -18.00 -10.82 0.74
N ASN A 342 -18.30 -9.83 -0.11
CA ASN A 342 -19.61 -9.19 -0.17
C ASN A 342 -20.45 -9.69 -1.35
N PRO A 343 -21.57 -10.42 -1.13
CA PRO A 343 -22.44 -10.86 -2.21
C PRO A 343 -23.19 -9.69 -2.88
N LEU A 344 -23.41 -8.58 -2.17
CA LEU A 344 -24.12 -7.41 -2.69
C LEU A 344 -23.25 -6.56 -3.63
N SER A 345 -21.96 -6.85 -3.73
CA SER A 345 -21.05 -6.19 -4.68
C SER A 345 -21.47 -6.40 -6.15
N VAL A 346 -22.31 -7.39 -6.43
CA VAL A 346 -22.92 -7.61 -7.76
C VAL A 346 -23.77 -6.41 -8.20
N LEU A 347 -24.35 -5.66 -7.26
CA LEU A 347 -25.17 -4.46 -7.56
C LEU A 347 -24.34 -3.28 -8.08
N LEU A 348 -23.00 -3.35 -7.98
CA LEU A 348 -22.10 -2.38 -8.61
C LEU A 348 -21.86 -2.68 -10.11
N ALA A 349 -22.31 -3.83 -10.61
CA ALA A 349 -22.20 -4.19 -12.01
C ALA A 349 -23.27 -3.48 -12.85
N ASP A 350 -22.91 -3.05 -14.07
CA ASP A 350 -23.85 -2.40 -14.97
C ASP A 350 -25.00 -3.34 -15.44
N ASP A 351 -24.74 -4.66 -15.46
CA ASP A 351 -25.70 -5.71 -15.87
C ASP A 351 -26.44 -6.38 -14.69
N ALA A 352 -26.40 -5.78 -13.49
CA ALA A 352 -26.95 -6.35 -12.25
C ALA A 352 -28.40 -6.87 -12.38
N ALA A 353 -29.30 -6.09 -13.00
CA ALA A 353 -30.73 -6.37 -13.04
C ALA A 353 -31.15 -7.66 -13.77
N THR A 354 -30.31 -8.16 -14.69
CA THR A 354 -30.62 -9.32 -15.55
C THR A 354 -30.00 -10.63 -15.06
N THR A 355 -28.95 -10.54 -14.24
CA THR A 355 -28.09 -11.69 -13.93
C THR A 355 -28.19 -12.15 -12.47
N ILE A 356 -28.72 -11.30 -11.58
CA ILE A 356 -28.78 -11.57 -10.14
C ILE A 356 -29.88 -12.58 -9.75
N GLN A 357 -29.55 -13.45 -8.81
CA GLN A 357 -30.51 -14.23 -8.03
C GLN A 357 -31.24 -13.33 -7.02
N ARG A 358 -32.42 -12.83 -7.42
CA ARG A 358 -33.17 -11.77 -6.71
C ARG A 358 -33.46 -12.11 -5.25
N ASP A 359 -34.06 -13.26 -4.99
CA ASP A 359 -34.55 -13.64 -3.65
C ASP A 359 -33.44 -13.55 -2.58
N LYS A 360 -32.28 -14.17 -2.86
CA LYS A 360 -31.16 -14.23 -1.90
C LYS A 360 -30.45 -12.88 -1.75
N VAL A 361 -30.38 -12.08 -2.81
CA VAL A 361 -29.81 -10.72 -2.76
C VAL A 361 -30.73 -9.77 -2.00
N CYS A 362 -32.05 -9.85 -2.18
CA CYS A 362 -33.04 -9.09 -1.42
C CYS A 362 -32.97 -9.41 0.08
N GLU A 363 -32.85 -10.69 0.44
CA GLU A 363 -32.63 -11.09 1.84
C GLU A 363 -31.32 -10.54 2.40
N ALA A 364 -30.24 -10.54 1.62
CA ALA A 364 -28.98 -9.94 2.04
C ALA A 364 -29.08 -8.41 2.21
N LEU A 365 -29.83 -7.72 1.33
CA LEU A 365 -30.11 -6.28 1.45
C LEU A 365 -30.88 -5.96 2.73
N ARG A 366 -31.94 -6.71 3.04
CA ARG A 366 -32.75 -6.54 4.26
C ARG A 366 -31.94 -6.73 5.55
N ASN A 367 -30.85 -7.50 5.48
CA ASN A 367 -29.96 -7.74 6.60
C ASN A 367 -28.89 -6.67 6.81
N LEU A 368 -28.78 -5.69 5.91
CA LEU A 368 -27.83 -4.59 6.09
C LEU A 368 -28.23 -3.66 7.24
N PRO A 369 -27.28 -3.27 8.12
CA PRO A 369 -27.55 -2.30 9.18
C PRO A 369 -28.06 -0.95 8.66
N SER A 370 -27.52 -0.45 7.55
CA SER A 370 -27.97 0.81 6.95
C SER A 370 -29.41 0.76 6.45
N PHE A 371 -29.83 -0.37 5.86
CA PHE A 371 -31.21 -0.58 5.42
C PHE A 371 -32.18 -0.60 6.61
N ARG A 372 -31.81 -1.30 7.70
CA ARG A 372 -32.64 -1.38 8.90
C ARG A 372 -32.86 0.00 9.54
N ARG A 373 -31.79 0.80 9.68
CA ARG A 373 -31.90 2.19 10.16
C ARG A 373 -32.82 3.02 9.26
N HIS A 374 -32.65 2.92 7.94
CA HIS A 374 -33.51 3.66 7.02
C HIS A 374 -35.00 3.28 7.17
N CYS A 375 -35.31 2.00 7.37
CA CYS A 375 -36.67 1.55 7.65
C CYS A 375 -37.19 2.05 9.00
N GLU A 376 -36.36 2.09 10.04
CA GLU A 376 -36.69 2.67 11.35
C GLU A 376 -37.02 4.17 11.21
N ASP A 377 -36.15 4.94 10.54
CA ASP A 377 -36.36 6.37 10.29
C ASP A 377 -37.65 6.61 9.48
N THR A 378 -37.90 5.82 8.43
CA THR A 378 -39.10 5.92 7.59
C THR A 378 -40.39 5.56 8.37
N LEU A 379 -40.29 4.67 9.36
CA LEU A 379 -41.41 4.36 10.26
C LEU A 379 -41.70 5.52 11.21
N GLU A 380 -40.66 6.17 11.75
CA GLU A 380 -40.80 7.36 12.58
C GLU A 380 -41.43 8.54 11.82
N GLU A 381 -41.14 8.66 10.52
CA GLU A 381 -41.76 9.63 9.60
C GLU A 381 -43.23 9.31 9.25
N GLY A 382 -43.75 8.15 9.67
CA GLY A 382 -45.15 7.74 9.48
C GLY A 382 -45.43 6.98 8.17
N CYS A 383 -44.41 6.61 7.41
CA CYS A 383 -44.54 5.93 6.11
C CYS A 383 -44.54 4.39 6.22
N ALA A 384 -45.37 3.83 7.11
CA ALA A 384 -45.39 2.39 7.40
C ALA A 384 -45.74 1.49 6.21
N GLU A 385 -46.59 1.96 5.29
CA GLU A 385 -46.94 1.20 4.07
C GLU A 385 -45.75 1.03 3.13
N GLN A 386 -44.89 2.06 3.02
CA GLN A 386 -43.68 1.99 2.20
C GLN A 386 -42.70 0.98 2.77
N VAL A 387 -42.50 0.96 4.09
CA VAL A 387 -41.63 -0.01 4.75
C VAL A 387 -42.17 -1.42 4.57
N ARG A 388 -43.48 -1.63 4.72
CA ARG A 388 -44.11 -2.93 4.44
C ARG A 388 -43.83 -3.40 3.02
N LYS A 389 -43.98 -2.51 2.04
CA LYS A 389 -43.71 -2.81 0.63
C LYS A 389 -42.25 -3.21 0.39
N LEU A 390 -41.27 -2.62 1.08
CA LEU A 390 -39.86 -3.00 0.97
C LEU A 390 -39.58 -4.44 1.48
N PHE A 391 -40.36 -4.92 2.45
CA PHE A 391 -40.25 -6.29 2.95
C PHE A 391 -41.03 -7.31 2.12
N GLU A 392 -42.15 -6.93 1.51
CA GLU A 392 -43.03 -7.85 0.78
C GLU A 392 -42.70 -7.94 -0.73
N ASP A 393 -42.17 -6.89 -1.35
CA ASP A 393 -41.92 -6.82 -2.81
C ASP A 393 -40.42 -6.68 -3.13
N ASP A 394 -39.82 -7.79 -3.57
CA ASP A 394 -38.42 -7.87 -4.00
C ASP A 394 -38.11 -6.99 -5.22
N THR A 395 -39.07 -6.80 -6.13
CA THR A 395 -38.85 -5.97 -7.33
C THR A 395 -38.76 -4.50 -6.98
N PHE A 396 -39.69 -4.04 -6.14
CA PHE A 396 -39.68 -2.70 -5.59
C PHE A 396 -38.43 -2.44 -4.76
N LEU A 397 -38.01 -3.39 -3.91
CA LEU A 397 -36.79 -3.27 -3.11
C LEU A 397 -35.55 -3.07 -3.99
N LEU A 398 -35.41 -3.82 -5.09
CA LEU A 398 -34.25 -3.71 -5.99
C LEU A 398 -34.24 -2.38 -6.76
N GLU A 399 -35.40 -1.90 -7.21
CA GLU A 399 -35.54 -0.60 -7.87
C GLU A 399 -35.13 0.53 -6.91
N GLN A 400 -35.69 0.54 -5.70
CA GLN A 400 -35.35 1.52 -4.67
C GLN A 400 -33.88 1.43 -4.26
N SER A 401 -33.34 0.22 -4.09
CA SER A 401 -31.93 0.00 -3.76
C SER A 401 -31.00 0.57 -4.83
N THR A 402 -31.36 0.44 -6.10
CA THR A 402 -30.59 1.02 -7.22
C THR A 402 -30.60 2.55 -7.18
N GLN A 403 -31.74 3.16 -6.82
CA GLN A 403 -31.84 4.60 -6.67
C GLN A 403 -31.04 5.11 -5.46
N TRP A 404 -31.13 4.45 -4.31
CA TRP A 404 -30.34 4.77 -3.12
C TRP A 404 -28.84 4.61 -3.37
N LEU A 405 -28.44 3.57 -4.09
CA LEU A 405 -27.06 3.34 -4.49
C LEU A 405 -26.53 4.49 -5.36
N LYS A 406 -27.28 4.89 -6.39
CA LYS A 406 -26.91 6.03 -7.25
C LYS A 406 -26.81 7.35 -6.48
N SER A 407 -27.77 7.60 -5.58
CA SER A 407 -27.79 8.79 -4.72
C SER A 407 -26.60 8.81 -3.74
N GLY A 408 -26.33 7.68 -3.07
CA GLY A 408 -25.19 7.53 -2.17
C GLY A 408 -23.85 7.69 -2.88
N GLN A 409 -23.71 7.10 -4.08
CA GLN A 409 -22.53 7.28 -4.93
C GLN A 409 -22.34 8.74 -5.34
N GLN A 410 -23.42 9.47 -5.68
CA GLN A 410 -23.34 10.90 -5.99
C GLN A 410 -22.86 11.70 -4.78
N LYS A 411 -23.46 11.50 -3.61
CA LYS A 411 -23.03 12.17 -2.37
C LYS A 411 -21.56 11.90 -2.04
N MET A 412 -21.08 10.67 -2.26
CA MET A 412 -19.65 10.35 -2.08
C MET A 412 -18.74 11.10 -3.06
N ARG A 413 -19.15 11.22 -4.34
CA ARG A 413 -18.42 12.06 -5.30
C ARG A 413 -18.36 13.51 -4.84
N ASP A 414 -19.47 14.06 -4.38
CA ASP A 414 -19.57 15.44 -3.91
C ASP A 414 -18.64 15.68 -2.71
N ILE A 415 -18.62 14.77 -1.73
CA ILE A 415 -17.68 14.83 -0.58
C ILE A 415 -16.22 14.91 -1.05
N PHE A 416 -15.79 14.03 -1.97
CA PHE A 416 -14.40 14.02 -2.43
C PHE A 416 -14.06 15.19 -3.37
N GLN A 417 -15.04 15.73 -4.11
CA GLN A 417 -14.89 17.00 -4.83
C GLN A 417 -14.67 18.18 -3.87
N CYS A 418 -15.44 18.24 -2.78
CA CYS A 418 -15.25 19.24 -1.71
C CYS A 418 -13.87 19.10 -1.04
N VAL A 419 -13.42 17.88 -0.72
CA VAL A 419 -12.07 17.63 -0.20
C VAL A 419 -10.99 18.12 -1.17
N GLY A 420 -11.14 17.81 -2.47
CA GLY A 420 -10.21 18.25 -3.51
C GLY A 420 -10.20 19.78 -3.70
N MET A 421 -11.36 20.45 -3.59
CA MET A 421 -11.46 21.91 -3.57
C MET A 421 -10.72 22.49 -2.36
N MET A 422 -10.99 21.98 -1.15
CA MET A 422 -10.35 22.44 0.09
C MET A 422 -8.83 22.27 0.05
N GLN A 423 -8.34 21.14 -0.47
CA GLN A 423 -6.89 20.91 -0.61
C GLN A 423 -6.25 21.92 -1.58
N ARG A 424 -6.90 22.19 -2.73
CA ARG A 424 -6.41 23.19 -3.69
C ARG A 424 -6.43 24.60 -3.09
N ALA A 425 -7.47 24.94 -2.35
CA ALA A 425 -7.60 26.22 -1.66
C ALA A 425 -6.48 26.42 -0.61
N LEU A 426 -6.22 25.43 0.24
CA LEU A 426 -5.15 25.49 1.25
C LEU A 426 -3.77 25.69 0.62
N LYS A 427 -3.49 25.01 -0.51
CA LYS A 427 -2.24 25.16 -1.27
C LYS A 427 -2.12 26.54 -1.91
N GLN A 428 -3.20 27.01 -2.54
CA GLN A 428 -3.20 28.27 -3.27
C GLN A 428 -3.07 29.49 -2.35
N PHE A 429 -3.71 29.46 -1.19
CA PHE A 429 -3.75 30.60 -0.26
C PHE A 429 -2.70 30.51 0.86
N ASN A 430 -1.79 29.53 0.82
CA ASN A 430 -0.71 29.34 1.80
C ASN A 430 -1.21 29.41 3.26
N ILE A 431 -2.34 28.76 3.56
CA ILE A 431 -2.89 28.71 4.91
C ILE A 431 -1.96 27.85 5.78
N VAL A 432 -1.52 28.42 6.90
CA VAL A 432 -0.30 28.07 7.68
C VAL A 432 -0.21 26.60 8.12
N LYS A 433 -1.31 25.86 8.18
CA LYS A 433 -1.33 24.41 8.39
C LYS A 433 -1.60 23.70 7.06
N LYS A 434 -0.55 23.16 6.43
CA LYS A 434 -0.66 22.24 5.30
C LYS A 434 -1.33 20.94 5.79
N SER A 435 -2.65 20.92 5.91
CA SER A 435 -3.37 19.66 6.06
C SER A 435 -3.11 18.82 4.82
N SER A 436 -2.61 17.62 5.02
CA SER A 436 -2.39 16.66 3.95
C SER A 436 -3.74 16.22 3.35
N ILE A 437 -3.71 15.64 2.15
CA ILE A 437 -4.94 15.07 1.58
C ILE A 437 -5.50 13.96 2.48
N SER A 438 -4.62 13.21 3.14
CA SER A 438 -5.00 12.16 4.06
C SER A 438 -5.77 12.70 5.26
N ASP A 439 -5.29 13.78 5.89
CA ASP A 439 -5.99 14.40 7.03
C ASP A 439 -7.40 14.86 6.65
N LEU A 440 -7.53 15.55 5.51
CA LEU A 440 -8.82 16.05 5.04
C LEU A 440 -9.76 14.90 4.69
N SER A 441 -9.27 13.87 3.98
CA SER A 441 -10.07 12.70 3.63
C SER A 441 -10.48 11.86 4.83
N ILE A 442 -9.60 11.65 5.82
CA ILE A 442 -9.93 10.90 7.05
C ILE A 442 -11.01 11.64 7.83
N ARG A 443 -10.92 12.97 7.95
CA ARG A 443 -11.95 13.78 8.63
C ARG A 443 -13.25 13.83 7.84
N ALA A 444 -13.20 13.92 6.51
CA ALA A 444 -14.39 13.86 5.65
C ALA A 444 -15.13 12.52 5.84
N LEU A 445 -14.39 11.41 5.77
CA LEU A 445 -14.93 10.06 5.95
C LEU A 445 -15.47 9.81 7.37
N ALA A 446 -15.00 10.58 8.35
CA ALA A 446 -15.50 10.55 9.72
C ALA A 446 -16.78 11.40 9.95
N GLY A 447 -17.08 12.33 9.04
CA GLY A 447 -18.07 13.39 9.27
C GLY A 447 -17.57 14.47 10.25
N GLU A 448 -16.24 14.62 10.40
CA GLU A 448 -15.59 15.56 11.34
C GLU A 448 -14.89 16.72 10.58
N LEU A 449 -15.10 16.84 9.27
CA LEU A 449 -14.43 17.88 8.49
C LEU A 449 -15.00 19.28 8.77
N GLN A 450 -16.31 19.40 8.99
CA GLN A 450 -16.97 20.67 9.31
C GLN A 450 -16.48 21.26 10.64
N THR A 451 -16.14 20.41 11.61
CA THR A 451 -15.63 20.84 12.93
C THR A 451 -14.11 21.05 12.95
N SER A 452 -13.45 20.96 11.80
CA SER A 452 -12.00 21.06 11.71
C SER A 452 -11.51 22.50 11.68
N ALA A 453 -10.36 22.78 12.31
CA ALA A 453 -9.69 24.06 12.19
C ALA A 453 -9.39 24.44 10.72
N SER A 454 -9.09 23.45 9.87
CA SER A 454 -8.83 23.66 8.45
C SER A 454 -10.06 24.18 7.70
N TYR A 455 -11.26 23.73 8.08
CA TYR A 455 -12.53 24.22 7.53
C TYR A 455 -12.75 25.69 7.92
N GLU A 456 -12.63 26.03 9.20
CA GLU A 456 -12.75 27.42 9.67
C GLU A 456 -11.71 28.35 9.04
N ASP A 457 -10.47 27.88 8.90
CA ASP A 457 -9.39 28.66 8.30
C ASP A 457 -9.66 28.95 6.82
N ILE A 458 -10.23 28.01 6.06
CA ILE A 458 -10.64 28.21 4.66
C ILE A 458 -11.80 29.21 4.58
N LEU A 459 -12.86 29.03 5.36
CA LEU A 459 -13.99 29.97 5.36
C LEU A 459 -13.54 31.40 5.71
N ARG A 460 -12.65 31.54 6.70
CA ARG A 460 -12.07 32.83 7.08
C ARG A 460 -11.20 33.43 5.97
N ALA A 461 -10.41 32.60 5.29
CA ALA A 461 -9.57 33.04 4.17
C ALA A 461 -10.42 33.53 2.98
N ILE A 462 -11.54 32.86 2.70
CA ILE A 462 -12.47 33.23 1.61
C ILE A 462 -13.00 34.66 1.79
N LYS A 463 -13.32 35.07 3.03
CA LYS A 463 -13.76 36.45 3.31
C LYS A 463 -12.70 37.51 2.99
N THR A 464 -11.42 37.13 2.99
CA THR A 464 -10.29 38.04 2.78
C THR A 464 -9.75 38.04 1.34
N LEU A 465 -10.35 37.28 0.43
CA LEU A 465 -9.88 37.19 -0.96
C LEU A 465 -10.04 38.53 -1.70
N ASP A 466 -9.07 38.83 -2.56
CA ASP A 466 -9.20 39.89 -3.55
C ASP A 466 -9.93 39.40 -4.82
N SER A 467 -10.24 40.31 -5.75
CA SER A 467 -10.99 39.95 -6.96
C SER A 467 -10.29 38.91 -7.85
N ASP A 468 -8.97 38.90 -7.91
CA ASP A 468 -8.24 37.96 -8.79
C ASP A 468 -8.12 36.58 -8.15
N GLN A 469 -7.90 36.55 -6.84
CA GLN A 469 -7.97 35.34 -6.02
C GLN A 469 -9.38 34.74 -6.03
N MET A 470 -10.43 35.57 -6.02
CA MET A 470 -11.82 35.12 -6.11
C MET A 470 -12.13 34.47 -7.47
N LYS A 471 -11.65 35.04 -8.59
CA LYS A 471 -11.75 34.40 -9.92
C LYS A 471 -11.04 33.05 -9.94
N LEU A 472 -9.88 32.97 -9.30
CA LEU A 472 -9.09 31.74 -9.24
C LEU A 472 -9.78 30.70 -8.34
N PHE A 473 -10.39 31.12 -7.23
CA PHE A 473 -11.20 30.27 -6.37
C PHE A 473 -12.43 29.71 -7.07
N ALA A 474 -13.15 30.55 -7.81
CA ALA A 474 -14.32 30.13 -8.58
C ALA A 474 -14.01 29.00 -9.58
N ARG A 475 -12.80 28.96 -10.15
CA ARG A 475 -12.34 27.87 -11.04
C ARG A 475 -12.02 26.57 -10.31
N MET A 476 -11.89 26.59 -8.99
CA MET A 476 -11.60 25.41 -8.17
C MET A 476 -12.86 24.75 -7.60
N LEU A 477 -14.02 25.40 -7.74
CA LEU A 477 -15.29 24.92 -7.19
C LEU A 477 -15.75 23.61 -7.86
N PRO A 478 -16.43 22.73 -7.11
CA PRO A 478 -17.16 21.58 -7.65
C PRO A 478 -18.22 21.98 -8.69
N ASP A 479 -18.44 21.11 -9.67
CA ASP A 479 -19.44 21.35 -10.73
C ASP A 479 -20.86 21.50 -10.13
N THR A 480 -21.16 20.76 -9.07
CA THR A 480 -22.42 20.83 -8.31
C THR A 480 -22.71 22.23 -7.77
N LEU A 481 -21.69 22.90 -7.23
CA LEU A 481 -21.78 24.27 -6.74
C LEU A 481 -21.95 25.27 -7.89
N THR A 482 -21.23 25.08 -8.99
CA THR A 482 -21.31 25.98 -10.14
C THR A 482 -22.64 25.88 -10.90
N ALA A 483 -23.35 24.76 -10.78
CA ALA A 483 -24.65 24.55 -11.42
C ALA A 483 -25.81 25.27 -10.71
N SER A 484 -25.60 25.79 -9.49
CA SER A 484 -26.64 26.51 -8.75
C SER A 484 -27.01 27.83 -9.44
N SER A 485 -28.33 28.12 -9.53
CA SER A 485 -28.85 29.40 -10.03
C SER A 485 -28.31 30.59 -9.26
N ASP A 486 -28.12 30.41 -7.95
CA ASP A 486 -27.66 31.47 -7.06
C ASP A 486 -26.18 31.78 -7.29
N PHE A 487 -25.37 30.76 -7.58
CA PHE A 487 -23.97 30.95 -7.99
C PHE A 487 -23.88 31.68 -9.33
N ALA A 488 -24.72 31.32 -10.31
CA ALA A 488 -24.77 32.00 -11.60
C ALA A 488 -25.12 33.49 -11.46
N GLN A 489 -26.05 33.85 -10.57
CA GLN A 489 -26.36 35.24 -10.25
C GLN A 489 -25.17 35.96 -9.60
N ILE A 490 -24.53 35.36 -8.59
CA ILE A 490 -23.35 35.93 -7.93
C ILE A 490 -22.21 36.15 -8.93
N GLN A 491 -22.01 35.21 -9.86
CA GLN A 491 -20.99 35.30 -10.91
C GLN A 491 -21.31 36.42 -11.92
N ALA A 492 -22.58 36.61 -12.28
CA ALA A 492 -23.02 37.69 -13.16
C ALA A 492 -22.83 39.06 -12.50
N ASP A 493 -23.24 39.21 -11.23
CA ASP A 493 -23.06 40.43 -10.45
C ASP A 493 -21.56 40.77 -10.28
N PHE A 494 -20.74 39.76 -10.02
CA PHE A 494 -19.29 39.91 -9.92
C PHE A 494 -18.66 40.32 -11.26
N GLY A 495 -19.11 39.73 -12.36
CA GLY A 495 -18.68 40.10 -13.71
C GLY A 495 -19.03 41.54 -14.06
N ALA A 496 -20.25 41.99 -13.72
CA ALA A 496 -20.70 43.36 -13.93
C ALA A 496 -19.86 44.36 -13.13
N LEU A 497 -19.58 44.06 -11.86
CA LEU A 497 -18.73 44.92 -11.00
C LEU A 497 -17.31 45.08 -11.58
N LEU A 498 -16.74 44.00 -12.12
CA LEU A 498 -15.41 44.03 -12.74
C LEU A 498 -15.36 44.82 -14.06
N GLN A 499 -16.46 44.89 -14.81
CA GLN A 499 -16.52 45.70 -16.03
C GLN A 499 -16.59 47.20 -15.75
N VAL A 500 -17.23 47.58 -14.64
CA VAL A 500 -17.36 48.99 -14.20
C VAL A 500 -16.07 49.50 -13.55
N TYR A 501 -15.28 48.60 -12.95
CA TYR A 501 -14.09 48.95 -12.21
C TYR A 501 -12.91 49.37 -13.10
N GLN A 502 -12.43 50.61 -12.94
CA GLN A 502 -11.30 51.20 -13.70
C GLN A 502 -10.00 51.32 -12.88
N GLY A 503 -9.90 50.69 -11.71
CA GLY A 503 -8.72 50.81 -10.84
C GLY A 503 -7.51 50.00 -11.35
N THR A 504 -6.31 50.41 -10.92
CA THR A 504 -5.04 49.78 -11.31
C THR A 504 -4.68 48.52 -10.50
N GLY A 505 -5.47 48.15 -9.49
CA GLY A 505 -5.23 46.98 -8.63
C GLY A 505 -6.52 46.20 -8.35
N PRO A 506 -6.44 44.99 -7.76
CA PRO A 506 -7.62 44.17 -7.53
C PRO A 506 -8.57 44.78 -6.49
N LEU A 507 -9.87 44.52 -6.63
CA LEU A 507 -10.87 44.87 -5.61
C LEU A 507 -10.60 44.07 -4.34
N LYS A 508 -10.78 44.72 -3.19
CA LYS A 508 -10.48 44.15 -1.88
C LYS A 508 -11.71 44.17 -0.99
N SER A 509 -11.91 43.10 -0.24
CA SER A 509 -13.02 43.00 0.70
C SER A 509 -12.81 43.89 1.92
N GLY A 510 -13.90 44.24 2.61
CA GLY A 510 -13.86 44.96 3.88
C GLY A 510 -13.21 44.20 5.03
N TYR A 511 -12.79 42.94 4.81
CA TYR A 511 -12.11 42.09 5.76
C TYR A 511 -10.58 42.10 5.60
N ASP A 512 -10.02 42.76 4.57
CA ASP A 512 -8.57 42.91 4.42
C ASP A 512 -7.98 43.72 5.59
N LYS A 513 -6.88 43.23 6.16
CA LYS A 513 -6.12 43.85 7.26
C LYS A 513 -5.64 45.26 6.88
N GLN A 514 -5.43 45.54 5.59
CA GLN A 514 -5.01 46.86 5.11
C GLN A 514 -6.09 47.95 5.24
N HIS A 515 -7.36 47.59 5.42
CA HIS A 515 -8.46 48.53 5.68
C HIS A 515 -8.69 48.78 7.19
N SER A 516 -7.87 48.20 8.06
CA SER A 516 -7.86 48.48 9.51
C SER A 516 -6.94 49.67 9.82
N ILE A 517 -7.51 50.78 10.28
CA ILE A 517 -6.77 51.94 10.76
C ILE A 517 -6.58 51.79 12.27
N VAL A 518 -5.38 52.04 12.77
CA VAL A 518 -5.12 52.11 14.22
C VAL A 518 -5.57 53.48 14.71
N ALA A 519 -6.74 53.55 15.34
CA ALA A 519 -7.24 54.75 16.01
C ALA A 519 -6.61 54.86 17.40
N THR A 520 -6.04 56.02 17.70
CA THR A 520 -5.39 56.27 18.98
C THR A 520 -6.36 57.07 19.85
N THR A 521 -7.05 56.42 20.80
CA THR A 521 -7.90 57.13 21.77
C THR A 521 -7.18 57.28 23.10
N VAL A 522 -6.97 58.53 23.52
CA VAL A 522 -6.41 58.86 24.83
C VAL A 522 -7.56 58.90 25.84
N VAL A 523 -7.58 57.94 26.78
CA VAL A 523 -8.54 57.93 27.89
C VAL A 523 -7.74 57.89 29.19
N GLN A 524 -7.91 58.93 30.04
CA GLN A 524 -7.24 59.05 31.34
C GLN A 524 -5.70 58.87 31.28
N GLN A 525 -5.02 59.68 30.44
CA GLN A 525 -3.55 59.67 30.27
C GLN A 525 -2.91 58.35 29.82
N ARG A 526 -3.70 57.32 29.49
CA ARG A 526 -3.22 56.09 28.84
C ARG A 526 -3.71 56.05 27.38
N VAL A 527 -2.76 55.84 26.47
CA VAL A 527 -3.04 55.65 25.05
C VAL A 527 -3.64 54.26 24.85
N LYS A 528 -4.92 54.18 24.46
CA LYS A 528 -5.54 52.93 23.99
C LYS A 528 -5.57 52.96 22.46
N LEU A 529 -4.88 52.00 21.85
CA LEU A 529 -4.92 51.77 20.41
C LEU A 529 -6.15 50.90 20.12
N SER A 530 -7.16 51.45 19.45
CA SER A 530 -8.35 50.72 18.99
C SER A 530 -8.29 50.58 17.46
N LYS A 531 -8.78 49.45 16.91
CA LYS A 531 -8.86 49.28 15.45
C LYS A 531 -10.15 49.94 14.95
N ALA A 532 -10.05 50.99 14.14
CA ALA A 532 -11.16 51.61 13.44
C ALA A 532 -11.18 51.14 11.97
N LYS A 533 -12.37 50.90 11.40
CA LYS A 533 -12.52 50.56 9.97
C LYS A 533 -12.47 51.84 9.12
N ALA A 534 -11.62 51.87 8.09
CA ALA A 534 -11.60 52.97 7.11
C ALA A 534 -12.95 53.07 6.36
N LYS A 535 -13.34 54.26 5.88
CA LYS A 535 -14.44 54.40 4.91
C LYS A 535 -14.02 53.69 3.62
N LEU A 536 -14.60 52.53 3.36
CA LEU A 536 -14.37 51.73 2.16
C LEU A 536 -14.94 52.43 0.92
N PRO A 537 -14.26 52.37 -0.25
CA PRO A 537 -14.83 52.75 -1.54
C PRO A 537 -16.15 52.02 -1.82
N LYS A 538 -17.03 52.61 -2.64
CA LYS A 538 -18.34 52.03 -2.95
C LYS A 538 -18.19 50.68 -3.64
N GLU A 539 -17.23 50.58 -4.55
CA GLU A 539 -16.90 49.40 -5.34
C GLU A 539 -16.38 48.25 -4.43
N ASN A 540 -15.56 48.57 -3.42
CA ASN A 540 -15.12 47.58 -2.42
C ASN A 540 -16.27 47.15 -1.48
N THR A 541 -17.24 48.02 -1.24
CA THR A 541 -18.42 47.69 -0.43
C THR A 541 -19.33 46.72 -1.19
N GLU A 542 -19.57 46.97 -2.48
CA GLU A 542 -20.30 46.03 -3.35
C GLU A 542 -19.56 44.70 -3.49
N PHE A 543 -18.24 44.71 -3.66
CA PHE A 543 -17.43 43.49 -3.67
C PHE A 543 -17.54 42.70 -2.35
N THR A 544 -17.60 43.40 -1.21
CA THR A 544 -17.79 42.75 0.10
C THR A 544 -19.15 42.05 0.19
N ASN A 545 -20.21 42.68 -0.31
CA ASN A 545 -21.55 42.06 -0.34
C ASN A 545 -21.59 40.81 -1.23
N ILE A 546 -20.86 40.82 -2.36
CA ILE A 546 -20.72 39.65 -3.25
C ILE A 546 -19.98 38.52 -2.52
N ILE A 547 -18.89 38.84 -1.81
CA ILE A 547 -18.16 37.86 -0.99
C ILE A 547 -19.04 37.29 0.12
N ASP A 548 -19.84 38.09 0.80
CA ASP A 548 -20.70 37.61 1.88
C ASP A 548 -21.81 36.68 1.36
N ARG A 549 -22.43 37.01 0.21
CA ARG A 549 -23.39 36.14 -0.47
C ARG A 549 -22.73 34.82 -0.91
N PHE A 550 -21.53 34.91 -1.49
CA PHE A 550 -20.78 33.73 -1.91
C PHE A 550 -20.37 32.85 -0.73
N HIS A 551 -19.91 33.46 0.37
CA HIS A 551 -19.55 32.75 1.59
C HIS A 551 -20.76 32.00 2.17
N ALA A 552 -21.91 32.66 2.28
CA ALA A 552 -23.13 32.04 2.80
C ALA A 552 -23.59 30.86 1.93
N LEU A 553 -23.54 31.01 0.60
CA LEU A 553 -23.88 29.93 -0.33
C LEU A 553 -22.92 28.75 -0.21
N LEU A 554 -21.61 29.01 -0.13
CA LEU A 554 -20.61 27.98 0.01
C LEU A 554 -20.75 27.23 1.34
N GLU A 555 -20.95 27.96 2.44
CA GLU A 555 -21.15 27.39 3.78
C GLU A 555 -22.37 26.47 3.81
N ALA A 556 -23.52 26.93 3.30
CA ALA A 556 -24.73 26.11 3.20
C ALA A 556 -24.52 24.82 2.37
N CYS A 557 -23.82 24.93 1.23
CA CYS A 557 -23.54 23.76 0.41
C CYS A 557 -22.54 22.79 1.05
N LEU A 558 -21.51 23.30 1.74
CA LEU A 558 -20.58 22.46 2.48
C LEU A 558 -21.27 21.75 3.65
N GLU A 559 -22.21 22.41 4.31
CA GLU A 559 -23.04 21.80 5.36
C GLU A 559 -23.91 20.66 4.81
N GLU A 560 -24.53 20.85 3.64
CA GLU A 560 -25.35 19.82 2.99
C GLU A 560 -24.53 18.65 2.42
N THR A 561 -23.33 18.92 1.91
CA THR A 561 -22.49 17.91 1.24
C THR A 561 -21.62 17.11 2.21
N LEU A 562 -21.03 17.75 3.23
CA LEU A 562 -20.07 17.12 4.15
C LEU A 562 -20.75 16.33 5.28
N ILE A 563 -21.64 15.40 4.88
CA ILE A 563 -22.29 14.46 5.79
C ILE A 563 -21.38 13.29 6.15
N ARG A 564 -21.77 12.51 7.16
CA ARG A 564 -21.08 11.26 7.51
C ARG A 564 -21.42 10.15 6.50
N PRO A 565 -20.44 9.55 5.79
CA PRO A 565 -20.70 8.50 4.82
C PRO A 565 -21.40 7.26 5.36
N ASN A 566 -21.17 6.92 6.64
CA ASN A 566 -21.80 5.75 7.29
C ASN A 566 -23.30 5.93 7.59
N ASP A 567 -23.82 7.15 7.42
CA ASP A 567 -25.24 7.46 7.58
C ASP A 567 -25.98 7.34 6.23
N LEU A 568 -25.26 7.08 5.12
CA LEU A 568 -25.86 6.79 3.82
C LEU A 568 -26.50 5.39 3.80
N VAL A 569 -27.68 5.32 3.18
CA VAL A 569 -28.42 4.07 2.94
C VAL A 569 -27.62 3.17 2.00
N LEU A 570 -27.45 1.90 2.35
CA LEU A 570 -26.68 0.89 1.60
C LEU A 570 -25.19 1.23 1.39
N HIS A 571 -24.58 2.06 2.24
CA HIS A 571 -23.16 2.41 2.11
C HIS A 571 -22.23 1.20 2.09
N GLU A 572 -22.58 0.08 2.73
CA GLU A 572 -21.76 -1.14 2.78
C GLU A 572 -21.51 -1.76 1.39
N ILE A 573 -22.31 -1.38 0.39
CA ILE A 573 -22.16 -1.85 -1.00
C ILE A 573 -21.06 -1.06 -1.73
N PHE A 574 -20.93 0.25 -1.50
CA PHE A 574 -19.99 1.11 -2.24
C PHE A 574 -18.87 1.71 -1.39
N LEU A 575 -18.92 1.56 -0.06
CA LEU A 575 -17.91 2.03 0.89
C LEU A 575 -17.37 0.84 1.65
N LEU A 576 -16.09 0.53 1.44
CA LEU A 576 -15.41 -0.51 2.21
C LEU A 576 -14.67 0.12 3.39
N ASP A 577 -15.02 -0.27 4.61
CA ASP A 577 -14.23 0.07 5.80
C ASP A 577 -13.75 -1.17 6.55
N MET A 578 -12.68 -1.03 7.35
CA MET A 578 -12.11 -2.16 8.08
C MET A 578 -13.00 -2.60 9.23
N ARG A 579 -13.62 -3.77 9.08
CA ARG A 579 -14.17 -4.56 10.18
C ARG A 579 -13.28 -5.78 10.41
N ASN A 580 -13.22 -6.29 11.64
CA ASN A 580 -12.51 -7.54 11.90
C ASN A 580 -13.11 -8.66 11.05
N PRO A 581 -12.29 -9.53 10.42
CA PRO A 581 -10.84 -9.70 10.59
C PRO A 581 -9.94 -8.89 9.64
N LEU A 582 -10.50 -8.07 8.72
CA LEU A 582 -9.71 -7.37 7.69
C LEU A 582 -8.59 -6.52 8.30
N LYS A 583 -8.84 -5.87 9.44
CA LYS A 583 -7.84 -5.05 10.17
C LYS A 583 -6.53 -5.78 10.44
N GLU A 584 -6.59 -7.07 10.80
CA GLU A 584 -5.40 -7.86 11.11
C GLU A 584 -4.60 -8.25 9.86
N VAL A 585 -5.25 -8.30 8.69
CA VAL A 585 -4.56 -8.54 7.42
C VAL A 585 -3.77 -7.31 6.99
N PHE A 586 -4.35 -6.12 7.16
CA PHE A 586 -3.67 -4.88 6.82
C PHE A 586 -2.53 -4.59 7.79
N SER A 587 -2.70 -4.81 9.10
CA SER A 587 -1.63 -4.58 10.10
C SER A 587 -1.39 -5.84 10.94
N PRO A 588 -0.66 -6.83 10.38
CA PRO A 588 -0.45 -8.11 11.06
C PRO A 588 0.44 -7.93 12.30
N ARG A 589 0.00 -8.52 13.41
CA ARG A 589 0.74 -8.54 14.68
C ARG A 589 1.09 -9.99 15.06
N PRO A 590 2.02 -10.65 14.33
CA PRO A 590 2.30 -12.07 14.53
C PRO A 590 2.81 -12.37 15.95
N ARG A 591 3.62 -11.47 16.52
CA ARG A 591 4.07 -11.58 17.91
C ARG A 591 2.89 -11.57 18.89
N PHE A 592 2.00 -10.59 18.78
CA PHE A 592 0.80 -10.50 19.62
C PHE A 592 -0.06 -11.75 19.51
N ALA A 593 -0.28 -12.26 18.30
CA ALA A 593 -1.07 -13.46 18.06
C ALA A 593 -0.46 -14.71 18.72
N VAL A 594 0.87 -14.89 18.62
CA VAL A 594 1.58 -16.00 19.27
C VAL A 594 1.53 -15.87 20.80
N GLU A 595 1.79 -14.67 21.34
CA GLU A 595 1.74 -14.44 22.78
C GLU A 595 0.31 -14.62 23.32
N ARG A 596 -0.73 -14.19 22.60
CA ARG A 596 -2.14 -14.39 22.97
C ARG A 596 -2.51 -15.87 22.96
N ALA A 597 -2.09 -16.61 21.93
CA ALA A 597 -2.35 -18.05 21.85
C ALA A 597 -1.68 -18.85 22.97
N LEU A 598 -0.49 -18.44 23.43
CA LEU A 598 0.20 -19.08 24.55
C LEU A 598 -0.31 -18.61 25.92
N SER A 599 -0.72 -17.35 26.06
CA SER A 599 -1.32 -16.82 27.29
C SER A 599 -2.76 -17.30 27.50
N SER A 600 -3.54 -17.43 26.43
CA SER A 600 -4.98 -17.75 26.47
C SER A 600 -5.36 -18.74 25.35
N PRO A 601 -4.90 -19.99 25.43
CA PRO A 601 -5.09 -20.98 24.36
C PRO A 601 -6.55 -21.31 24.06
N PHE A 602 -7.43 -21.20 25.04
CA PHE A 602 -8.87 -21.47 24.89
C PHE A 602 -9.64 -20.40 24.11
N ASP A 603 -9.01 -19.28 23.76
CA ASP A 603 -9.57 -18.35 22.77
C ASP A 603 -9.61 -18.99 21.36
N TYR A 604 -8.72 -19.95 21.11
CA TYR A 604 -8.55 -20.62 19.80
C TYR A 604 -8.99 -22.08 19.84
N LEU A 605 -8.90 -22.74 20.99
CA LEU A 605 -9.29 -24.12 21.20
C LEU A 605 -10.70 -24.19 21.78
N ILE A 606 -11.59 -24.94 21.13
CA ILE A 606 -12.94 -25.20 21.65
C ILE A 606 -12.80 -25.94 22.99
N SER A 607 -13.19 -25.30 24.09
CA SER A 607 -13.18 -25.89 25.44
C SER A 607 -14.60 -26.06 25.99
N SER A 608 -14.80 -27.06 26.85
CA SER A 608 -16.07 -27.24 27.57
C SER A 608 -16.41 -26.01 28.43
N PRO A 609 -17.71 -25.66 28.62
CA PRO A 609 -18.18 -24.36 29.13
C PRO A 609 -17.92 -24.07 30.63
N GLY A 610 -16.81 -24.55 31.21
CA GLY A 610 -16.41 -24.30 32.60
C GLY A 610 -14.93 -23.97 32.80
N SER A 611 -14.15 -23.76 31.74
CA SER A 611 -12.69 -23.56 31.79
C SER A 611 -12.22 -22.11 31.62
N SER A 612 -13.02 -21.13 32.05
CA SER A 612 -12.53 -19.75 32.19
C SER A 612 -11.70 -19.64 33.48
N THR A 613 -10.55 -20.30 33.53
CA THR A 613 -9.63 -20.18 34.67
C THR A 613 -8.53 -19.20 34.31
N VAL A 614 -8.49 -18.10 35.05
CA VAL A 614 -7.36 -17.14 35.12
C VAL A 614 -6.08 -17.81 35.66
N LYS A 615 -6.17 -19.07 36.13
CA LYS A 615 -5.07 -19.88 36.64
C LYS A 615 -4.55 -20.87 35.60
N VAL A 616 -3.23 -21.04 35.58
CA VAL A 616 -2.51 -22.11 34.86
C VAL A 616 -3.16 -23.45 35.20
N SER A 617 -3.51 -24.25 34.20
CA SER A 617 -4.23 -25.53 34.36
C SER A 617 -3.54 -26.62 33.54
N ALA A 618 -3.51 -27.85 34.05
CA ALA A 618 -2.96 -29.01 33.33
C ALA A 618 -3.81 -29.40 32.10
N ARG A 619 -5.01 -28.80 31.95
CA ARG A 619 -5.85 -28.92 30.75
C ARG A 619 -5.37 -28.07 29.57
N GLN A 620 -4.45 -27.14 29.80
CA GLN A 620 -3.86 -26.32 28.74
C GLN A 620 -2.80 -27.11 27.97
N PRO A 621 -2.50 -26.73 26.71
CA PRO A 621 -1.34 -27.27 26.00
C PRO A 621 -0.04 -27.05 26.79
N ALA A 622 0.85 -28.05 26.81
CA ALA A 622 2.10 -28.00 27.56
C ALA A 622 2.97 -26.75 27.24
N ALA A 623 3.00 -26.31 25.99
CA ALA A 623 3.70 -25.10 25.59
C ALA A 623 3.13 -23.82 26.22
N ALA A 624 1.81 -23.74 26.40
CA ALA A 624 1.13 -22.60 27.05
C ALA A 624 1.43 -22.56 28.56
N ILE A 625 1.38 -23.71 29.23
CA ILE A 625 1.75 -23.85 30.65
C ILE A 625 3.19 -23.38 30.86
N LEU A 626 4.12 -23.90 30.05
CA LEU A 626 5.53 -23.54 30.13
C LEU A 626 5.77 -22.06 29.80
N TYR A 627 5.01 -21.49 28.87
CA TYR A 627 5.09 -20.07 28.54
C TYR A 627 4.60 -19.17 29.69
N GLN A 628 3.52 -19.52 30.38
CA GLN A 628 3.01 -18.76 31.52
C GLN A 628 4.01 -18.79 32.70
N LEU A 629 4.58 -19.96 33.01
CA LEU A 629 5.68 -20.10 33.98
C LEU A 629 6.95 -19.36 33.52
N TYR A 630 7.21 -19.40 32.22
CA TYR A 630 8.27 -18.59 31.63
C TYR A 630 8.02 -17.12 31.94
N LEU A 631 6.84 -16.53 31.73
CA LEU A 631 6.61 -15.10 32.00
C LEU A 631 6.93 -14.69 33.44
N GLU A 632 6.62 -15.53 34.42
CA GLU A 632 6.86 -15.28 35.86
C GLU A 632 8.34 -15.39 36.27
N SER A 633 9.17 -16.07 35.47
CA SER A 633 10.58 -16.32 35.80
C SER A 633 11.54 -15.14 35.49
N GLY A 634 12.77 -15.21 35.97
CA GLY A 634 13.81 -14.20 35.68
C GLY A 634 14.40 -14.31 34.26
N SER A 635 15.35 -13.43 33.91
CA SER A 635 16.03 -13.45 32.60
C SER A 635 16.89 -14.70 32.35
N LEU A 636 17.37 -15.32 33.43
CA LEU A 636 18.10 -16.58 33.43
C LEU A 636 17.36 -17.55 34.33
N VAL A 637 16.91 -18.68 33.77
CA VAL A 637 16.05 -19.64 34.46
C VAL A 637 16.77 -20.97 34.58
N ASN A 638 16.84 -21.51 35.78
CA ASN A 638 17.32 -22.87 36.01
C ASN A 638 16.31 -23.87 35.46
N VAL A 639 16.76 -24.82 34.63
CA VAL A 639 15.88 -25.80 33.98
C VAL A 639 15.20 -26.70 35.00
N HIS A 640 15.90 -27.04 36.08
CA HIS A 640 15.32 -27.88 37.14
C HIS A 640 14.16 -27.18 37.85
N ASP A 641 14.32 -25.90 38.20
CA ASP A 641 13.28 -25.14 38.89
C ASP A 641 12.06 -24.94 38.00
N LEU A 642 12.28 -24.74 36.69
CA LEU A 642 11.22 -24.64 35.69
C LEU A 642 10.47 -25.98 35.51
N TRP A 643 11.20 -27.11 35.53
CA TRP A 643 10.60 -28.44 35.52
C TRP A 643 9.74 -28.68 36.77
N GLN A 644 10.25 -28.36 37.97
CA GLN A 644 9.50 -28.53 39.21
C GLN A 644 8.21 -27.69 39.21
N ALA A 645 8.29 -26.43 38.76
CA ALA A 645 7.12 -25.56 38.62
C ALA A 645 6.12 -26.11 37.59
N PHE A 646 6.60 -26.65 36.47
CA PHE A 646 5.75 -27.28 35.46
C PHE A 646 5.06 -28.53 36.01
N TYR A 647 5.78 -29.40 36.70
CA TYR A 647 5.25 -30.64 37.27
C TYR A 647 4.20 -30.36 38.36
N ALA A 648 4.41 -29.34 39.19
CA ALA A 648 3.46 -28.93 40.23
C ALA A 648 2.05 -28.59 39.68
N VAL A 649 1.97 -28.06 38.45
CA VAL A 649 0.68 -27.79 37.78
C VAL A 649 -0.08 -29.10 37.54
N PHE A 650 0.59 -30.15 37.07
CA PHE A 650 -0.03 -31.46 36.82
C PHE A 650 -0.37 -32.20 38.12
N GLU A 651 0.52 -32.15 39.12
CA GLU A 651 0.29 -32.75 40.44
C GLU A 651 -0.95 -32.16 41.12
N SER A 652 -1.14 -30.83 41.03
CA SER A 652 -2.26 -30.14 41.67
C SER A 652 -3.64 -30.51 41.11
N GLU A 653 -3.72 -30.94 39.84
CA GLU A 653 -4.99 -31.28 39.19
C GLU A 653 -5.25 -32.79 39.08
N GLN A 654 -4.21 -33.61 38.98
CA GLN A 654 -4.32 -35.06 38.73
C GLN A 654 -3.98 -35.91 39.96
N GLY A 655 -3.45 -35.31 41.03
CA GLY A 655 -3.11 -36.00 42.28
C GLY A 655 -2.16 -37.19 42.06
N SER A 656 -2.35 -38.28 42.81
CA SER A 656 -1.53 -39.50 42.75
C SER A 656 -1.62 -40.31 41.44
N SER A 657 -2.41 -39.85 40.47
CA SER A 657 -2.52 -40.48 39.14
C SER A 657 -1.61 -39.84 38.08
N CYS A 658 -0.82 -38.82 38.45
CA CYS A 658 0.11 -38.14 37.56
C CYS A 658 1.34 -39.03 37.25
N ASP A 659 1.54 -39.36 35.97
CA ASP A 659 2.76 -40.04 35.52
C ASP A 659 3.89 -39.02 35.25
N GLU A 660 4.88 -39.00 36.14
CA GLU A 660 6.07 -38.14 36.05
C GLU A 660 6.80 -38.29 34.72
N ARG A 661 6.87 -39.50 34.15
CA ARG A 661 7.57 -39.72 32.86
C ARG A 661 6.85 -39.05 31.70
N THR A 662 5.51 -39.14 31.69
CA THR A 662 4.68 -38.46 30.70
C THR A 662 4.77 -36.95 30.84
N ALA A 663 4.69 -36.41 32.06
CA ALA A 663 4.86 -34.98 32.32
C ALA A 663 6.24 -34.48 31.88
N MET A 664 7.31 -35.26 32.12
CA MET A 664 8.67 -34.94 31.71
C MET A 664 8.81 -34.92 30.18
N ALA A 665 8.19 -35.86 29.47
CA ALA A 665 8.17 -35.85 28.00
C ALA A 665 7.43 -34.62 27.44
N LEU A 666 6.31 -34.23 28.07
CA LEU A 666 5.57 -33.01 27.70
C LEU A 666 6.38 -31.75 27.96
N PHE A 667 7.13 -31.70 29.07
CA PHE A 667 8.03 -30.60 29.39
C PHE A 667 9.15 -30.46 28.34
N TYR A 668 9.83 -31.56 27.97
CA TYR A 668 10.85 -31.51 26.93
C TYR A 668 10.31 -31.06 25.57
N ARG A 669 9.10 -31.51 25.21
CA ARG A 669 8.42 -31.06 24.00
C ARG A 669 8.11 -29.56 24.06
N ALA A 670 7.51 -29.09 25.15
CA ALA A 670 7.20 -27.67 25.35
C ALA A 670 8.46 -26.81 25.30
N LEU A 671 9.57 -27.27 25.92
CA LEU A 671 10.86 -26.59 25.89
C LEU A 671 11.42 -26.49 24.46
N SER A 672 11.28 -27.57 23.67
CA SER A 672 11.66 -27.59 22.26
C SER A 672 10.81 -26.61 21.43
N ASP A 673 9.50 -26.56 21.67
CA ASP A 673 8.59 -25.65 20.96
C ASP A 673 8.92 -24.18 21.27
N LEU A 674 9.13 -23.81 22.54
CA LEU A 674 9.52 -22.44 22.92
C LEU A 674 10.90 -22.05 22.38
N LYS A 675 11.83 -23.02 22.26
CA LYS A 675 13.13 -22.81 21.61
C LYS A 675 12.97 -22.59 20.10
N ALA A 676 12.10 -23.34 19.43
CA ALA A 676 11.82 -23.20 18.01
C ALA A 676 11.15 -21.85 17.69
N LEU A 677 10.26 -21.36 18.58
CA LEU A 677 9.68 -20.01 18.51
C LEU A 677 10.68 -18.89 18.83
N GLY A 678 11.89 -19.24 19.25
CA GLY A 678 12.96 -18.30 19.56
C GLY A 678 12.80 -17.59 20.90
N MET A 679 11.89 -18.02 21.77
CA MET A 679 11.63 -17.44 23.09
C MET A 679 12.74 -17.80 24.09
N MET A 680 13.33 -18.98 23.94
CA MET A 680 14.36 -19.53 24.82
C MET A 680 15.65 -19.84 24.05
N LYS A 681 16.80 -19.53 24.65
CA LYS A 681 18.13 -19.92 24.14
C LYS A 681 18.94 -20.60 25.24
N SER A 682 19.74 -21.60 24.87
CA SER A 682 20.68 -22.20 25.80
C SER A 682 21.66 -21.14 26.31
N SER A 683 21.85 -21.10 27.63
CA SER A 683 22.80 -20.17 28.22
C SER A 683 24.23 -20.62 27.90
N ARG A 684 25.05 -19.69 27.39
CA ARG A 684 26.51 -19.90 27.26
C ARG A 684 27.25 -19.70 28.59
N LYS A 685 26.59 -19.10 29.60
CA LYS A 685 27.19 -18.73 30.89
C LYS A 685 27.03 -19.80 31.97
N LYS A 686 25.94 -20.58 31.94
CA LYS A 686 25.64 -21.66 32.89
C LYS A 686 24.99 -22.82 32.15
N VAL A 687 25.50 -24.03 32.35
CA VAL A 687 25.11 -25.23 31.58
C VAL A 687 23.65 -25.65 31.86
N ASP A 688 23.19 -25.50 33.11
CA ASP A 688 21.85 -25.95 33.52
C ASP A 688 20.78 -24.84 33.44
N HIS A 689 21.07 -23.76 32.70
CA HIS A 689 20.17 -22.61 32.61
C HIS A 689 19.76 -22.32 31.17
N VAL A 690 18.53 -21.83 31.05
CA VAL A 690 18.00 -21.26 29.82
C VAL A 690 17.93 -19.74 29.98
N SER A 691 18.35 -19.03 28.93
CA SER A 691 18.22 -17.59 28.84
C SER A 691 16.93 -17.22 28.13
N LYS A 692 16.17 -16.29 28.72
CA LYS A 692 15.05 -15.64 28.06
C LYS A 692 15.56 -14.74 26.94
N THR A 693 14.85 -14.75 25.82
CA THR A 693 15.03 -13.73 24.78
C THR A 693 14.08 -12.57 25.02
N ALA A 694 14.19 -11.47 24.25
CA ALA A 694 13.48 -10.20 24.47
C ALA A 694 11.94 -10.24 24.24
N TRP A 695 11.31 -11.40 24.44
CA TRP A 695 9.86 -11.55 24.57
C TRP A 695 9.48 -11.20 26.01
N MET A 696 9.37 -9.89 26.28
CA MET A 696 8.65 -9.37 27.44
C MET A 696 7.18 -9.47 27.07
N GLY A 697 6.40 -10.29 27.78
CA GLY A 697 5.01 -10.63 27.41
C GLY A 697 4.08 -9.44 27.14
N LEU A 698 2.84 -9.75 26.75
CA LEU A 698 1.80 -8.77 26.39
C LEU A 698 1.50 -7.71 27.45
#